data_AF-A0A523PE50-F1
#
_entry.id   AF-A0A523PE50-F1
#
_cell.length_a   1.000
_cell.length_b   1.000
_cell.length_c   1.000
_cell.angle_alpha   90.00
_cell.angle_beta   90.00
_cell.angle_gamma   90.00
#
_symmetry.space_group_name_H-M   'P 1'
#
loop_
_entity.id
_entity.type
_entity.pdbx_description
1 polymer ?
#
loop_
_entity_poly.entity_id
_entity_poly.type
_entity_poly.pdbx_seq_one_letter_code
_entity_poly.pdbx_strand_id
1 'polypeptide(L)'
;MSADPSSRPRAAASGRPEVPQVLSQSSPAFLRPGDTFVHRHIAPSASDIEEMLRTVGAPSLDALIEETIPDGIRLERPLDLGPARGETELIEELRRTAGRNEVLRSFIGMGYSDCIVPPVVLRNVLENPSWYTQYTPYQAEISQGRLEALLNYQTVIADLTALPLANASLLDEGTAAAEAMAMCWAIGRKRRNTFFVSELCQPQTIAVVRTRAAAIGIEVRVGDHEGALLDDCFGALVQYPTTYGRVLDYSSFAERVHVAGAQLVVAADLLALTLLRAPGEFGADIAIGSSQRFGVPMGFGGPHAAFLATRKEHKRLVPGRIVGVSRDSRGEPALRMALQTREQHIRRDKATSNICTAQVLLAIMAGMYAVYHGPEGLRSIAERVHGLTETLAAGLRARGLRLAEGPVFDTLRVHLAAGGADEVLARARAAGMNLRGIDADSVGIALDERTTGADVGALLATFGAEPEPGEVERLAAGVELAFSAVLARASAYLEHPVFHAHRSEHELLRYLHKLASRDLSLTTSMISLGSCTMKLNGTSEMLPITWPEFAGMHPFAPADQTAGYRQLFADLERVLCEITGFAAVSLQPNAGSQGEYAGMLVIRAWHESRGEGHRNVCLIPVSAHGTNPASAVMAGMRVVAVACDGNGNVDVADLTAKAQQHARNLAALMVTYPSTHGVFETAIREICEVVHASGGQVYMDGANMNAQVGLCRPGDIGADVCHLNLHKTFCIPHGGGGPGMGPIGVAAHLAPFLPGHPLV
;
A
#
# COMPACT_ATOMS: atom_id res chain seq x y z
N MET A 1 -55.58 -53.50 -3.86
CA MET A 1 -55.36 -53.85 -5.28
C MET A 1 -55.05 -52.58 -6.04
N SER A 2 -53.84 -52.54 -6.64
CA SER A 2 -53.44 -51.90 -7.93
C SER A 2 -53.75 -50.41 -8.16
N ALA A 3 -52.97 -49.64 -8.91
CA ALA A 3 -51.65 -49.74 -9.51
C ALA A 3 -51.29 -48.31 -10.02
N ASP A 4 -50.01 -48.14 -10.34
CA ASP A 4 -49.32 -47.05 -11.06
C ASP A 4 -50.14 -46.15 -12.01
N PRO A 5 -49.73 -44.87 -12.16
CA PRO A 5 -49.51 -44.39 -13.51
C PRO A 5 -48.18 -43.65 -13.67
N SER A 6 -47.30 -44.28 -14.43
CA SER A 6 -46.12 -43.70 -15.04
C SER A 6 -46.46 -42.92 -16.32
N SER A 7 -45.54 -42.00 -16.64
CA SER A 7 -45.27 -41.33 -17.93
C SER A 7 -45.78 -39.90 -18.14
N ARG A 8 -44.85 -38.94 -18.08
CA ARG A 8 -44.49 -38.01 -19.19
C ARG A 8 -43.22 -37.18 -18.83
N PRO A 9 -42.50 -36.63 -19.83
CA PRO A 9 -41.04 -36.58 -19.87
C PRO A 9 -40.44 -35.26 -19.37
N ARG A 10 -39.20 -35.32 -18.82
CA ARG A 10 -38.38 -34.15 -18.51
C ARG A 10 -37.53 -33.75 -19.72
N ALA A 11 -37.65 -32.48 -20.10
CA ALA A 11 -36.80 -31.80 -21.07
C ALA A 11 -35.40 -31.53 -20.49
N ALA A 12 -34.44 -31.47 -21.41
CA ALA A 12 -33.00 -31.41 -21.21
C ALA A 12 -32.52 -30.19 -20.41
N ALA A 13 -31.62 -30.43 -19.46
CA ALA A 13 -30.77 -29.40 -18.85
C ALA A 13 -29.41 -29.41 -19.55
N SER A 14 -29.04 -28.25 -20.07
CA SER A 14 -27.76 -27.91 -20.69
C SER A 14 -26.57 -28.08 -19.72
N GLY A 15 -25.46 -28.58 -20.27
CA GLY A 15 -24.28 -29.06 -19.56
C GLY A 15 -23.61 -28.04 -18.64
N ARG A 16 -23.29 -28.51 -17.43
CA ARG A 16 -22.23 -27.96 -16.60
C ARG A 16 -20.88 -28.49 -17.13
N PRO A 17 -19.80 -27.70 -17.17
CA PRO A 17 -18.49 -28.23 -17.48
C PRO A 17 -18.10 -29.23 -16.38
N GLU A 18 -17.70 -30.43 -16.81
CA GLU A 18 -17.17 -31.46 -15.93
C GLU A 18 -15.93 -30.93 -15.21
N VAL A 19 -16.02 -30.87 -13.89
CA VAL A 19 -14.87 -30.67 -13.00
C VAL A 19 -13.97 -31.91 -13.13
N PRO A 20 -12.67 -31.79 -13.45
CA PRO A 20 -11.80 -32.96 -13.53
C PRO A 20 -11.80 -33.71 -12.20
N GLN A 21 -12.14 -35.00 -12.27
CA GLN A 21 -12.13 -35.90 -11.14
C GLN A 21 -10.77 -35.96 -10.46
N VAL A 22 -10.82 -35.93 -9.13
CA VAL A 22 -9.76 -36.24 -8.17
C VAL A 22 -8.87 -37.38 -8.67
N LEU A 23 -7.57 -37.11 -8.89
CA LEU A 23 -6.57 -38.18 -8.87
C LEU A 23 -6.43 -38.63 -7.42
N SER A 24 -7.17 -39.69 -7.05
CA SER A 24 -7.01 -40.37 -5.78
C SER A 24 -5.56 -40.86 -5.62
N GLN A 25 -5.11 -41.09 -4.38
CA GLN A 25 -3.81 -41.71 -4.09
C GLN A 25 -3.61 -43.09 -4.77
N SER A 26 -4.61 -43.62 -5.47
CA SER A 26 -4.57 -44.83 -6.31
C SER A 26 -4.18 -44.59 -7.77
N SER A 27 -4.01 -43.34 -8.23
CA SER A 27 -3.50 -43.07 -9.58
C SER A 27 -1.99 -43.37 -9.68
N PRO A 28 -1.53 -44.03 -10.77
CA PRO A 28 -0.12 -44.31 -11.00
C PRO A 28 0.76 -43.07 -10.83
N ALA A 29 1.93 -43.23 -10.20
CA ALA A 29 2.80 -42.10 -9.84
C ALA A 29 3.20 -41.23 -11.05
N PHE A 30 3.35 -41.81 -12.24
CA PHE A 30 3.70 -41.09 -13.47
C PHE A 30 2.56 -40.20 -14.03
N LEU A 31 1.33 -40.34 -13.53
CA LEU A 31 0.19 -39.47 -13.88
C LEU A 31 0.05 -38.28 -12.91
N ARG A 32 0.84 -38.25 -11.83
CA ARG A 32 0.84 -37.13 -10.88
C ARG A 32 1.77 -36.02 -11.40
N PRO A 33 1.48 -34.74 -11.12
CA PRO A 33 2.39 -33.65 -11.44
C PRO A 33 3.79 -33.89 -10.84
N GLY A 34 4.83 -33.79 -11.67
CA GLY A 34 6.22 -34.00 -11.23
C GLY A 34 6.83 -32.80 -10.50
N ASP A 35 6.21 -31.62 -10.63
CA ASP A 35 6.69 -30.30 -10.18
C ASP A 35 5.88 -29.79 -8.96
N THR A 36 5.66 -30.65 -7.97
CA THR A 36 4.99 -30.26 -6.72
C THR A 36 5.82 -29.23 -5.92
N PHE A 37 5.18 -28.21 -5.35
CA PHE A 37 5.92 -27.10 -4.72
C PHE A 37 6.38 -27.35 -3.28
N VAL A 38 5.67 -28.19 -2.51
CA VAL A 38 5.88 -28.32 -1.05
C VAL A 38 7.33 -28.67 -0.68
N HIS A 39 7.96 -29.59 -1.42
CA HIS A 39 9.34 -30.01 -1.19
C HIS A 39 10.40 -29.00 -1.67
N ARG A 40 9.99 -27.93 -2.38
CA ARG A 40 10.82 -26.78 -2.71
C ARG A 40 10.69 -25.68 -1.65
N HIS A 41 9.51 -25.52 -1.08
CA HIS A 41 9.23 -24.54 -0.03
C HIS A 41 9.75 -24.97 1.35
N ILE A 42 9.55 -26.24 1.71
CA ILE A 42 9.98 -26.82 2.98
C ILE A 42 11.31 -27.54 2.75
N ALA A 43 12.37 -27.02 3.35
CA ALA A 43 13.73 -27.52 3.15
C ALA A 43 14.04 -28.86 3.82
N PRO A 44 13.63 -29.13 5.09
CA PRO A 44 13.94 -30.40 5.74
C PRO A 44 13.39 -31.61 4.99
N SER A 45 14.27 -32.56 4.71
CA SER A 45 13.91 -33.88 4.19
C SER A 45 13.28 -34.75 5.27
N ALA A 46 12.71 -35.90 4.89
CA ALA A 46 12.19 -36.87 5.86
C ALA A 46 13.24 -37.31 6.89
N SER A 47 14.49 -37.53 6.46
CA SER A 47 15.58 -37.89 7.37
C SER A 47 15.98 -36.73 8.30
N ASP A 48 15.95 -35.49 7.81
CA ASP A 48 16.23 -34.32 8.66
C ASP A 48 15.15 -34.18 9.73
N ILE A 49 13.87 -34.37 9.36
CA ILE A 49 12.73 -34.35 10.29
C ILE A 49 12.90 -35.44 11.35
N GLU A 50 13.25 -36.67 10.98
CA GLU A 50 13.50 -37.75 11.95
C GLU A 50 14.66 -37.44 12.91
N GLU A 51 15.72 -36.80 12.44
CA GLU A 51 16.82 -36.34 13.29
C GLU A 51 16.41 -35.21 14.23
N MET A 52 15.66 -34.22 13.72
CA MET A 52 15.11 -33.12 14.52
C MET A 52 14.16 -33.64 15.59
N LEU A 53 13.25 -34.57 15.25
CA LEU A 53 12.32 -35.21 16.19
C LEU A 53 13.06 -35.96 17.30
N ARG A 54 14.10 -36.75 16.95
CA ARG A 54 14.97 -37.39 17.95
C ARG A 54 15.66 -36.39 18.87
N THR A 55 16.07 -35.24 18.33
CA THR A 55 16.74 -34.18 19.11
C THR A 55 15.80 -33.53 20.11
N VAL A 56 14.54 -33.26 19.73
CA VAL A 56 13.54 -32.66 20.62
C VAL A 56 12.81 -33.69 21.50
N GLY A 57 13.04 -34.99 21.27
CA GLY A 57 12.44 -36.08 22.04
C GLY A 57 11.00 -36.43 21.65
N ALA A 58 10.51 -35.94 20.52
CA ALA A 58 9.15 -36.23 20.04
C ALA A 58 9.14 -37.47 19.12
N PRO A 59 8.15 -38.39 19.25
CA PRO A 59 8.10 -39.61 18.47
C PRO A 59 7.59 -39.41 17.03
N SER A 60 6.87 -38.31 16.76
CA SER A 60 6.37 -37.93 15.45
C SER A 60 6.09 -36.43 15.40
N LEU A 61 5.88 -35.88 14.20
CA LEU A 61 5.44 -34.50 14.03
C LEU A 61 4.05 -34.27 14.65
N ASP A 62 3.13 -35.23 14.48
CA ASP A 62 1.79 -35.15 15.07
C ASP A 62 1.86 -35.07 16.61
N ALA A 63 2.69 -35.90 17.25
CA ALA A 63 2.89 -35.85 18.70
C ALA A 63 3.49 -34.51 19.17
N LEU A 64 4.44 -33.96 18.40
CA LEU A 64 4.99 -32.63 18.71
C LEU A 64 3.91 -31.54 18.62
N ILE A 65 3.02 -31.61 17.63
CA ILE A 65 1.90 -30.68 17.49
C ILE A 65 0.90 -30.85 18.65
N GLU A 66 0.58 -32.08 19.04
CA GLU A 66 -0.29 -32.41 20.18
C GLU A 66 0.25 -31.87 21.51
N GLU A 67 1.57 -31.94 21.72
CA GLU A 67 2.22 -31.40 22.91
C GLU A 67 2.36 -29.86 22.88
N THR A 68 2.30 -29.25 21.70
CA THR A 68 2.55 -27.81 21.51
C THR A 68 1.27 -26.97 21.45
N ILE A 69 0.24 -27.44 20.74
CA ILE A 69 -0.98 -26.68 20.46
C ILE A 69 -2.12 -27.20 21.35
N PRO A 70 -2.78 -26.35 22.15
CA PRO A 70 -3.86 -26.79 23.03
C PRO A 70 -5.00 -27.49 22.28
N ASP A 71 -5.40 -28.67 22.76
CA ASP A 71 -6.45 -29.49 22.13
C ASP A 71 -7.75 -28.73 21.86
N GLY A 72 -8.14 -27.85 22.78
CA GLY A 72 -9.38 -27.09 22.67
C GLY A 72 -9.46 -26.14 21.47
N ILE A 73 -8.36 -25.85 20.78
CA ILE A 73 -8.35 -24.93 19.62
C ILE A 73 -7.90 -25.57 18.31
N ARG A 74 -7.52 -26.86 18.34
CA ARG A 74 -7.03 -27.56 17.15
C ARG A 74 -8.16 -27.78 16.17
N LEU A 75 -7.85 -27.67 14.88
CA LEU A 75 -8.78 -27.95 13.81
C LEU A 75 -8.95 -29.47 13.67
N GLU A 76 -10.18 -29.96 13.83
CA GLU A 76 -10.49 -31.41 13.76
C GLU A 76 -10.66 -31.94 12.32
N ARG A 77 -10.46 -31.07 11.32
CA ARG A 77 -10.55 -31.40 9.90
C ARG A 77 -9.42 -30.73 9.11
N PRO A 78 -9.03 -31.26 7.94
CA PRO A 78 -8.20 -30.51 7.00
C PRO A 78 -8.89 -29.23 6.52
N LEU A 79 -8.09 -28.26 6.06
CA LEU A 79 -8.61 -27.07 5.38
C LEU A 79 -9.25 -27.45 4.04
N ASP A 80 -10.36 -26.80 3.69
CA ASP A 80 -11.07 -27.00 2.43
C ASP A 80 -10.58 -26.02 1.34
N LEU A 81 -9.36 -26.26 0.84
CA LEU A 81 -8.70 -25.40 -0.15
C LEU A 81 -8.71 -25.98 -1.58
N GLY A 82 -9.17 -27.22 -1.74
CA GLY A 82 -9.03 -27.98 -2.98
C GLY A 82 -7.65 -28.64 -3.13
N PRO A 83 -7.43 -29.36 -4.24
CA PRO A 83 -6.17 -30.06 -4.47
C PRO A 83 -5.01 -29.09 -4.71
N ALA A 84 -3.82 -29.46 -4.21
CA ALA A 84 -2.59 -28.74 -4.52
C ALA A 84 -2.25 -28.86 -6.01
N ARG A 85 -1.63 -27.82 -6.56
CA ARG A 85 -1.22 -27.72 -7.96
C ARG A 85 0.30 -27.77 -8.10
N GLY A 86 0.77 -28.18 -9.27
CA GLY A 86 2.18 -28.04 -9.64
C GLY A 86 2.56 -26.58 -9.91
N GLU A 87 3.84 -26.25 -9.89
CA GLU A 87 4.32 -24.90 -10.18
C GLU A 87 3.94 -24.44 -11.59
N THR A 88 4.08 -25.32 -12.58
CA THR A 88 3.75 -25.04 -14.00
C THR A 88 2.26 -24.78 -14.16
N GLU A 89 1.43 -25.66 -13.59
CA GLU A 89 -0.03 -25.55 -13.63
C GLU A 89 -0.51 -24.24 -12.99
N LEU A 90 0.08 -23.84 -11.85
CA LEU A 90 -0.23 -22.58 -11.19
C LEU A 90 0.08 -21.38 -12.10
N ILE A 91 1.26 -21.36 -12.73
CA ILE A 91 1.67 -20.26 -13.62
C ILE A 91 0.74 -20.17 -14.84
N GLU A 92 0.38 -21.30 -15.45
CA GLU A 92 -0.54 -21.35 -16.59
C GLU A 92 -1.95 -20.89 -16.21
N GLU A 93 -2.43 -21.24 -15.01
CA GLU A 93 -3.71 -20.75 -14.52
C GLU A 93 -3.68 -19.26 -14.24
N LEU A 94 -2.64 -18.77 -13.56
CA LEU A 94 -2.49 -17.33 -13.31
C LEU A 94 -2.39 -16.56 -14.62
N ARG A 95 -1.74 -17.10 -15.67
CA ARG A 95 -1.74 -16.50 -17.02
C ARG A 95 -3.14 -16.41 -17.60
N ARG A 96 -3.95 -17.48 -17.49
CA ARG A 96 -5.35 -17.46 -17.92
C ARG A 96 -6.17 -16.42 -17.15
N THR A 97 -6.00 -16.34 -15.84
CA THR A 97 -6.68 -15.33 -15.00
C THR A 97 -6.25 -13.91 -15.38
N ALA A 98 -4.95 -13.68 -15.53
CA ALA A 98 -4.39 -12.39 -15.91
C ALA A 98 -4.90 -11.94 -17.29
N GLY A 99 -4.96 -12.86 -18.27
CA GLY A 99 -5.48 -12.60 -19.61
C GLY A 99 -6.96 -12.21 -19.69
N ARG A 100 -7.69 -12.22 -18.56
CA ARG A 100 -9.06 -11.68 -18.45
C ARG A 100 -9.07 -10.18 -18.13
N ASN A 101 -7.92 -9.57 -17.82
CA ASN A 101 -7.80 -8.13 -17.70
C ASN A 101 -7.60 -7.50 -19.09
N GLU A 102 -8.22 -6.34 -19.30
CA GLU A 102 -8.02 -5.53 -20.51
C GLU A 102 -7.09 -4.37 -20.19
N VAL A 103 -5.83 -4.45 -20.63
CA VAL A 103 -4.83 -3.41 -20.38
C VAL A 103 -4.95 -2.31 -21.42
N LEU A 104 -5.75 -1.29 -21.13
CA LEU A 104 -5.92 -0.10 -21.98
C LEU A 104 -4.93 1.02 -21.61
N ARG A 105 -4.65 1.93 -22.57
CA ARG A 105 -3.92 3.17 -22.28
C ARG A 105 -4.79 4.06 -21.39
N SER A 106 -4.39 4.22 -20.14
CA SER A 106 -5.22 4.90 -19.13
C SER A 106 -4.71 6.30 -18.84
N PHE A 107 -5.45 7.31 -19.30
CA PHE A 107 -5.21 8.74 -19.07
C PHE A 107 -6.13 9.29 -17.97
N ILE A 108 -6.47 8.47 -16.98
CA ILE A 108 -7.36 8.84 -15.87
C ILE A 108 -6.64 9.81 -14.90
N GLY A 109 -5.35 9.59 -14.66
CA GLY A 109 -4.55 10.36 -13.72
C GLY A 109 -4.92 10.04 -12.27
N MET A 110 -5.38 11.04 -11.53
CA MET A 110 -5.80 10.88 -10.14
C MET A 110 -4.69 10.33 -9.20
N GLY A 111 -3.43 10.67 -9.47
CA GLY A 111 -2.26 10.25 -8.68
C GLY A 111 -1.56 8.99 -9.19
N TYR A 112 -2.05 8.40 -10.29
CA TYR A 112 -1.41 7.28 -10.97
C TYR A 112 -1.21 7.62 -12.44
N SER A 113 0.02 7.47 -12.93
CA SER A 113 0.39 7.75 -14.31
C SER A 113 1.26 6.62 -14.82
N ASP A 114 1.01 6.16 -16.04
CA ASP A 114 1.85 5.11 -16.60
C ASP A 114 3.30 5.63 -16.79
N CYS A 115 4.27 4.76 -16.63
CA CYS A 115 5.68 5.15 -16.74
C CYS A 115 6.51 4.02 -17.34
N ILE A 116 7.69 4.37 -17.84
CA ILE A 116 8.64 3.40 -18.35
C ILE A 116 9.51 2.96 -17.18
N VAL A 117 9.27 1.74 -16.68
CA VAL A 117 10.18 1.10 -15.73
C VAL A 117 11.47 0.75 -16.49
N PRO A 118 12.65 1.30 -16.13
CA PRO A 118 13.87 0.98 -16.83
C PRO A 118 14.14 -0.54 -16.73
N PRO A 119 14.32 -1.26 -17.86
CA PRO A 119 14.48 -2.72 -17.82
C PRO A 119 15.64 -3.19 -16.93
N VAL A 120 16.71 -2.41 -16.82
CA VAL A 120 17.83 -2.69 -15.91
C VAL A 120 17.42 -2.63 -14.44
N VAL A 121 16.52 -1.73 -14.05
CA VAL A 121 15.99 -1.64 -12.66
C VAL A 121 14.96 -2.74 -12.43
N LEU A 122 14.06 -3.00 -13.38
CA LEU A 122 13.09 -4.10 -13.32
C LEU A 122 13.82 -5.42 -13.04
N ARG A 123 14.78 -5.77 -13.89
CA ARG A 123 15.48 -7.05 -13.84
C ARG A 123 16.44 -7.18 -12.66
N ASN A 124 17.18 -6.12 -12.33
CA ASN A 124 18.27 -6.20 -11.36
C ASN A 124 17.91 -5.68 -9.96
N VAL A 125 16.69 -5.18 -9.75
CA VAL A 125 16.14 -4.80 -8.44
C VAL A 125 14.84 -5.56 -8.16
N LEU A 126 13.76 -5.32 -8.92
CA LEU A 126 12.44 -5.90 -8.62
C LEU A 126 12.42 -7.43 -8.80
N GLU A 127 13.10 -7.94 -9.83
CA GLU A 127 13.20 -9.38 -10.12
C GLU A 127 14.47 -10.03 -9.53
N ASN A 128 15.20 -9.30 -8.67
CA ASN A 128 16.45 -9.79 -8.07
C ASN A 128 16.28 -10.13 -6.57
N PRO A 129 16.37 -11.41 -6.17
CA PRO A 129 16.16 -11.81 -4.77
C PRO A 129 17.18 -11.20 -3.81
N SER A 130 18.35 -10.76 -4.27
CA SER A 130 19.31 -10.04 -3.43
C SER A 130 18.89 -8.61 -3.06
N TRP A 131 17.76 -8.12 -3.61
CA TRP A 131 17.15 -6.84 -3.24
C TRP A 131 15.82 -6.99 -2.49
N TYR A 132 15.04 -8.03 -2.80
CA TYR A 132 13.69 -8.17 -2.24
C TYR A 132 13.58 -9.14 -1.06
N THR A 133 14.57 -9.99 -0.77
CA THR A 133 14.41 -11.02 0.29
C THR A 133 14.84 -10.56 1.68
N GLN A 134 15.74 -9.58 1.78
CA GLN A 134 16.11 -8.98 3.07
C GLN A 134 14.94 -8.16 3.65
N TYR A 135 15.01 -7.85 4.95
CA TYR A 135 14.03 -6.99 5.62
C TYR A 135 14.65 -5.68 6.11
N THR A 136 13.90 -4.95 6.94
CA THR A 136 14.28 -3.67 7.54
C THR A 136 15.75 -3.69 8.00
N PRO A 137 16.57 -2.66 7.67
CA PRO A 137 18.01 -2.64 7.93
C PRO A 137 18.34 -2.41 9.42
N TYR A 138 17.85 -3.30 10.30
CA TYR A 138 18.11 -3.27 11.73
C TYR A 138 19.60 -3.44 12.04
N GLN A 139 20.28 -4.33 11.31
CA GLN A 139 21.72 -4.58 11.37
C GLN A 139 22.41 -3.76 10.27
N ALA A 140 22.83 -2.54 10.60
CA ALA A 140 23.26 -1.55 9.61
C ALA A 140 24.53 -1.97 8.85
N GLU A 141 25.46 -2.66 9.52
CA GLU A 141 26.76 -3.08 9.01
C GLU A 141 26.65 -4.04 7.82
N ILE A 142 25.58 -4.84 7.78
CA ILE A 142 25.26 -5.80 6.72
C ILE A 142 24.06 -5.34 5.86
N SER A 143 23.83 -4.02 5.83
CA SER A 143 22.70 -3.39 5.14
C SER A 143 23.05 -2.06 4.47
N GLN A 144 24.35 -1.79 4.27
CA GLN A 144 24.80 -0.48 3.76
C GLN A 144 24.32 -0.21 2.32
N GLY A 145 24.09 -1.24 1.51
CA GLY A 145 23.61 -1.13 0.14
C GLY A 145 22.23 -0.48 0.07
N ARG A 146 21.22 -1.10 0.71
CA ARG A 146 19.87 -0.54 0.74
C ARG A 146 19.75 0.75 1.56
N LEU A 147 20.59 0.93 2.58
CA LEU A 147 20.66 2.20 3.30
C LEU A 147 21.17 3.33 2.39
N GLU A 148 22.16 3.09 1.54
CA GLU A 148 22.66 4.06 0.55
C GLU A 148 21.57 4.37 -0.49
N ALA A 149 20.90 3.34 -1.01
CA ALA A 149 19.79 3.51 -1.95
C ALA A 149 18.61 4.33 -1.36
N LEU A 150 18.27 4.10 -0.09
CA LEU A 150 17.25 4.89 0.61
C LEU A 150 17.71 6.32 0.90
N LEU A 151 19.00 6.55 1.14
CA LEU A 151 19.55 7.90 1.26
C LEU A 151 19.50 8.65 -0.08
N ASN A 152 19.75 7.96 -1.21
CA ASN A 152 19.54 8.53 -2.54
C ASN A 152 18.07 8.94 -2.71
N TYR A 153 17.12 8.05 -2.38
CA TYR A 153 15.69 8.37 -2.41
C TYR A 153 15.36 9.61 -1.55
N GLN A 154 15.79 9.65 -0.30
CA GLN A 154 15.58 10.82 0.58
C GLN A 154 16.15 12.12 -0.02
N THR A 155 17.31 12.03 -0.68
CA THR A 155 17.95 13.17 -1.35
C THR A 155 17.14 13.64 -2.54
N VAL A 156 16.61 12.71 -3.35
CA VAL A 156 15.71 13.02 -4.47
C VAL A 156 14.48 13.79 -3.99
N ILE A 157 13.82 13.28 -2.95
CA ILE A 157 12.63 13.95 -2.39
C ILE A 157 13.02 15.33 -1.85
N ALA A 158 14.11 15.43 -1.08
CA ALA A 158 14.54 16.68 -0.47
C ALA A 158 14.84 17.77 -1.51
N ASP A 159 15.59 17.42 -2.56
CA ASP A 159 15.95 18.34 -3.64
C ASP A 159 14.74 18.73 -4.49
N LEU A 160 13.88 17.79 -4.87
CA LEU A 160 12.74 18.09 -5.72
C LEU A 160 11.68 18.92 -5.00
N THR A 161 11.48 18.70 -3.70
CA THR A 161 10.50 19.45 -2.89
C THR A 161 11.07 20.74 -2.29
N ALA A 162 12.39 20.96 -2.39
CA ALA A 162 13.12 22.01 -1.70
C ALA A 162 12.90 22.01 -0.17
N LEU A 163 12.68 20.82 0.42
CA LEU A 163 12.55 20.62 1.86
C LEU A 163 13.68 19.71 2.37
N PRO A 164 14.42 20.12 3.42
CA PRO A 164 15.73 19.54 3.72
C PRO A 164 15.73 18.17 4.41
N LEU A 165 14.57 17.60 4.73
CA LEU A 165 14.46 16.32 5.43
C LEU A 165 13.31 15.51 4.87
N ALA A 166 13.60 14.33 4.32
CA ALA A 166 12.62 13.36 3.88
C ALA A 166 12.77 12.02 4.62
N ASN A 167 11.69 11.26 4.72
CA ASN A 167 11.70 9.91 5.29
C ASN A 167 12.00 8.82 4.25
N ALA A 168 12.18 7.58 4.72
CA ALA A 168 12.47 6.41 3.90
C ALA A 168 11.18 5.65 3.53
N SER A 169 10.24 6.42 2.97
CA SER A 169 8.89 6.09 2.48
C SER A 169 7.75 5.97 3.51
N LEU A 170 6.54 6.17 3.00
CA LEU A 170 5.22 5.85 3.56
C LEU A 170 4.47 4.92 2.58
N LEU A 171 3.21 4.59 2.91
CA LEU A 171 2.45 3.52 2.26
C LEU A 171 1.82 3.94 0.92
N ASP A 172 1.19 5.11 0.88
CA ASP A 172 0.55 5.71 -0.30
C ASP A 172 0.30 7.22 -0.05
N GLU A 173 -0.15 7.96 -1.07
CA GLU A 173 -0.37 9.41 -0.98
C GLU A 173 -1.44 9.78 0.07
N GLY A 174 -2.55 9.04 0.12
CA GLY A 174 -3.65 9.33 1.04
C GLY A 174 -3.24 9.17 2.50
N THR A 175 -2.51 8.10 2.82
CA THR A 175 -1.95 7.86 4.15
C THR A 175 -0.85 8.87 4.46
N ALA A 176 0.00 9.27 3.51
CA ALA A 176 0.98 10.33 3.71
C ALA A 176 0.33 11.69 4.04
N ALA A 177 -0.79 12.03 3.40
CA ALA A 177 -1.57 13.22 3.72
C ALA A 177 -2.15 13.17 5.13
N ALA A 178 -2.68 12.01 5.55
CA ALA A 178 -3.18 11.84 6.91
C ALA A 178 -2.07 11.90 7.98
N GLU A 179 -0.89 11.36 7.67
CA GLU A 179 0.29 11.48 8.54
C GLU A 179 0.76 12.94 8.64
N ALA A 180 0.74 13.69 7.54
CA ALA A 180 1.05 15.12 7.54
C ALA A 180 0.04 15.91 8.41
N MET A 181 -1.25 15.59 8.34
CA MET A 181 -2.26 16.16 9.24
C MET A 181 -1.94 15.87 10.71
N ALA A 182 -1.65 14.61 11.07
CA ALA A 182 -1.30 14.23 12.43
C ALA A 182 -0.03 14.94 12.93
N MET A 183 0.96 15.09 12.05
CA MET A 183 2.20 15.81 12.30
C MET A 183 1.95 17.30 12.54
N CYS A 184 1.12 17.97 11.72
CA CYS A 184 0.72 19.37 11.92
C CYS A 184 0.02 19.56 13.28
N TRP A 185 -0.88 18.63 13.63
CA TRP A 185 -1.58 18.67 14.92
C TRP A 185 -0.59 18.55 16.10
N ALA A 186 0.42 17.68 15.97
CA ALA A 186 1.49 17.55 16.96
C ALA A 186 2.40 18.80 17.04
N ILE A 187 2.74 19.43 15.91
CA ILE A 187 3.50 20.70 15.86
C ILE A 187 2.74 21.79 16.61
N GLY A 188 1.45 21.94 16.34
CA GLY A 188 0.54 22.86 17.03
C GLY A 188 0.20 22.47 18.47
N ARG A 189 0.84 21.42 19.01
CA ARG A 189 0.63 20.87 20.36
C ARG A 189 -0.84 20.55 20.66
N LYS A 190 -1.60 20.15 19.63
CA LYS A 190 -3.01 19.77 19.71
C LYS A 190 -3.93 20.85 20.31
N ARG A 191 -3.57 22.13 20.16
CA ARG A 191 -4.33 23.27 20.71
C ARG A 191 -5.59 23.60 19.92
N ARG A 192 -5.59 23.29 18.63
CA ARG A 192 -6.67 23.51 17.68
C ARG A 192 -7.10 22.18 17.09
N ASN A 193 -8.34 22.12 16.58
CA ASN A 193 -8.95 20.85 16.19
C ASN A 193 -9.42 20.80 14.73
N THR A 194 -9.22 21.88 13.97
CA THR A 194 -9.64 21.95 12.56
C THR A 194 -8.44 21.77 11.62
N PHE A 195 -8.61 20.93 10.60
CA PHE A 195 -7.70 20.81 9.46
C PHE A 195 -8.42 21.18 8.17
N PHE A 196 -7.86 22.11 7.40
CA PHE A 196 -8.42 22.48 6.11
C PHE A 196 -7.86 21.58 5.00
N VAL A 197 -8.69 21.19 4.05
CA VAL A 197 -8.29 20.44 2.87
C VAL A 197 -8.91 21.10 1.64
N SER A 198 -8.07 21.46 0.66
CA SER A 198 -8.57 21.96 -0.62
C SER A 198 -9.41 20.90 -1.32
N GLU A 199 -10.57 21.29 -1.85
CA GLU A 199 -11.40 20.42 -2.69
C GLU A 199 -10.71 19.99 -3.99
N LEU A 200 -9.59 20.64 -4.33
CA LEU A 200 -8.76 20.34 -5.49
C LEU A 200 -7.73 19.23 -5.25
N CYS A 201 -7.71 18.62 -4.06
CA CYS A 201 -6.97 17.39 -3.77
C CYS A 201 -7.60 16.16 -4.42
N GLN A 202 -6.86 15.06 -4.50
CA GLN A 202 -7.41 13.81 -4.99
C GLN A 202 -8.56 13.32 -4.08
N PRO A 203 -9.67 12.79 -4.64
CA PRO A 203 -10.83 12.39 -3.83
C PRO A 203 -10.49 11.26 -2.84
N GLN A 204 -9.65 10.31 -3.22
CA GLN A 204 -9.18 9.26 -2.32
C GLN A 204 -8.26 9.79 -1.21
N THR A 205 -7.45 10.82 -1.49
CA THR A 205 -6.64 11.50 -0.48
C THR A 205 -7.54 12.19 0.56
N ILE A 206 -8.57 12.91 0.11
CA ILE A 206 -9.57 13.54 0.99
C ILE A 206 -10.27 12.48 1.85
N ALA A 207 -10.67 11.35 1.27
CA ALA A 207 -11.35 10.28 1.99
C ALA A 207 -10.48 9.68 3.11
N VAL A 208 -9.21 9.38 2.83
CA VAL A 208 -8.28 8.83 3.84
C VAL A 208 -8.03 9.83 4.97
N VAL A 209 -7.85 11.11 4.65
CA VAL A 209 -7.69 12.19 5.65
C VAL A 209 -8.92 12.29 6.55
N ARG A 210 -10.13 12.29 5.97
CA ARG A 210 -11.39 12.31 6.73
C ARG A 210 -11.52 11.11 7.65
N THR A 211 -11.25 9.90 7.16
CA THR A 211 -11.29 8.67 7.96
C THR A 211 -10.32 8.73 9.14
N ARG A 212 -9.09 9.19 8.92
CA ARG A 212 -8.09 9.39 9.96
C ARG A 212 -8.46 10.47 10.97
N ALA A 213 -9.03 11.57 10.51
CA ALA A 213 -9.44 12.68 11.37
C ALA A 213 -10.62 12.29 12.28
N ALA A 214 -11.66 11.67 11.71
CA ALA A 214 -12.85 11.22 12.43
C ALA A 214 -12.52 10.21 13.54
N ALA A 215 -11.47 9.41 13.33
CA ALA A 215 -10.98 8.46 14.33
C ALA A 215 -10.56 9.15 15.64
N ILE A 216 -9.90 10.30 15.55
CA ILE A 216 -9.34 11.03 16.71
C ILE A 216 -10.08 12.34 17.02
N GLY A 217 -11.24 12.54 16.41
CA GLY A 217 -12.12 13.68 16.67
C GLY A 217 -11.65 15.01 16.06
N ILE A 218 -10.79 14.98 15.02
CA ILE A 218 -10.39 16.17 14.27
C ILE A 218 -11.49 16.56 13.27
N GLU A 219 -11.79 17.86 13.19
CA GLU A 219 -12.70 18.40 12.18
C GLU A 219 -11.94 18.63 10.85
N VAL A 220 -12.45 18.10 9.75
CA VAL A 220 -11.90 18.34 8.40
C VAL A 220 -12.85 19.24 7.61
N ARG A 221 -12.38 20.44 7.28
CA ARG A 221 -13.11 21.38 6.41
C ARG A 221 -12.58 21.26 4.99
N VAL A 222 -13.43 20.76 4.09
CA VAL A 222 -13.11 20.67 2.65
C VAL A 222 -13.76 21.83 1.92
N GLY A 223 -13.01 22.53 1.08
CA GLY A 223 -13.58 23.58 0.23
C GLY A 223 -12.52 24.33 -0.59
N ASP A 224 -12.92 25.46 -1.14
CA ASP A 224 -12.03 26.35 -1.87
C ASP A 224 -11.01 27.03 -0.95
N HIS A 225 -9.75 26.99 -1.36
CA HIS A 225 -8.62 27.53 -0.61
C HIS A 225 -8.53 29.05 -0.72
N GLU A 226 -9.05 29.68 -1.78
CA GLU A 226 -9.05 31.14 -1.91
C GLU A 226 -9.97 31.78 -0.84
N GLY A 227 -11.18 31.24 -0.64
CA GLY A 227 -12.13 31.70 0.36
C GLY A 227 -11.99 31.12 1.78
N ALA A 228 -10.97 30.29 2.04
CA ALA A 228 -10.88 29.52 3.29
C ALA A 228 -10.72 30.39 4.55
N LEU A 229 -11.50 30.08 5.59
CA LEU A 229 -11.35 30.63 6.95
C LEU A 229 -10.37 29.76 7.76
N LEU A 230 -9.28 30.36 8.25
CA LEU A 230 -8.14 29.63 8.83
C LEU A 230 -7.92 29.85 10.33
N ASP A 231 -8.73 30.69 10.99
CA ASP A 231 -8.47 31.16 12.37
C ASP A 231 -8.35 30.03 13.43
N ASP A 232 -9.06 28.91 13.21
CA ASP A 232 -9.04 27.72 14.07
C ASP A 232 -8.31 26.51 13.43
N CYS A 233 -7.68 26.70 12.27
CA CYS A 233 -6.95 25.62 11.61
C CYS A 233 -5.58 25.41 12.28
N PHE A 234 -5.15 24.15 12.44
CA PHE A 234 -3.75 23.82 12.77
C PHE A 234 -2.92 23.49 11.53
N GLY A 235 -3.56 23.23 10.41
CA GLY A 235 -2.90 23.00 9.13
C GLY A 235 -3.88 23.06 7.96
N ALA A 236 -3.32 23.14 6.76
CA ALA A 236 -4.04 23.14 5.51
C ALA A 236 -3.33 22.22 4.49
N LEU A 237 -4.10 21.44 3.74
CA LEU A 237 -3.62 20.59 2.65
C LEU A 237 -4.07 21.13 1.29
N VAL A 238 -3.13 21.28 0.36
CA VAL A 238 -3.37 21.62 -1.05
C VAL A 238 -2.66 20.63 -1.97
N GLN A 239 -3.06 20.57 -3.24
CA GLN A 239 -2.44 19.70 -4.26
C GLN A 239 -1.76 20.53 -5.36
N TYR A 240 -0.59 20.08 -5.81
CA TYR A 240 0.26 20.77 -6.78
C TYR A 240 0.95 19.81 -7.77
N PRO A 241 0.48 19.69 -9.03
CA PRO A 241 -0.72 20.31 -9.61
C PRO A 241 -2.02 19.80 -8.98
N THR A 242 -3.13 20.50 -9.19
CA THR A 242 -4.45 20.10 -8.67
C THR A 242 -4.95 18.79 -9.29
N THR A 243 -5.97 18.15 -8.71
CA THR A 243 -6.61 16.93 -9.27
C THR A 243 -7.13 17.12 -10.69
N TYR A 244 -7.43 18.36 -11.10
CA TYR A 244 -7.90 18.71 -12.45
C TYR A 244 -6.79 19.30 -13.35
N GLY A 245 -5.54 19.27 -12.89
CA GLY A 245 -4.36 19.61 -13.68
C GLY A 245 -3.86 21.04 -13.58
N ARG A 246 -4.64 21.97 -13.02
CA ARG A 246 -4.22 23.37 -12.86
C ARG A 246 -3.00 23.48 -11.96
N VAL A 247 -2.04 24.31 -12.37
CA VAL A 247 -0.89 24.75 -11.58
C VAL A 247 -1.21 26.12 -10.98
N LEU A 248 -1.22 26.20 -9.64
CA LEU A 248 -1.60 27.40 -8.89
C LEU A 248 -0.40 27.95 -8.11
N ASP A 249 -0.32 29.27 -7.96
CA ASP A 249 0.62 29.91 -7.03
C ASP A 249 0.00 29.97 -5.63
N TYR A 250 0.51 29.14 -4.73
CA TYR A 250 0.05 29.07 -3.34
C TYR A 250 0.77 30.05 -2.39
N SER A 251 1.65 30.94 -2.89
CA SER A 251 2.44 31.85 -2.03
C SER A 251 1.55 32.67 -1.09
N SER A 252 0.47 33.28 -1.61
CA SER A 252 -0.47 34.06 -0.80
C SER A 252 -1.28 33.20 0.17
N PHE A 253 -1.61 31.96 -0.21
CA PHE A 253 -2.28 31.01 0.68
C PHE A 253 -1.37 30.56 1.81
N ALA A 254 -0.09 30.28 1.52
CA ALA A 254 0.92 29.94 2.52
C ALA A 254 1.06 31.06 3.57
N GLU A 255 1.14 32.32 3.14
CA GLU A 255 1.18 33.47 4.04
C GLU A 255 -0.04 33.51 4.96
N ARG A 256 -1.26 33.32 4.43
CA ARG A 256 -2.48 33.29 5.26
C ARG A 256 -2.48 32.13 6.26
N VAL A 257 -2.03 30.94 5.85
CA VAL A 257 -1.88 29.77 6.73
C VAL A 257 -0.90 30.06 7.86
N HIS A 258 0.24 30.69 7.56
CA HIS A 258 1.26 31.04 8.56
C HIS A 258 0.83 32.18 9.49
N VAL A 259 0.14 33.20 8.99
CA VAL A 259 -0.46 34.27 9.81
C VAL A 259 -1.47 33.69 10.80
N ALA A 260 -2.25 32.69 10.37
CA ALA A 260 -3.14 31.97 11.27
C ALA A 260 -2.37 31.12 12.30
N GLY A 261 -1.07 30.85 12.14
CA GLY A 261 -0.28 29.96 13.00
C GLY A 261 -0.46 28.47 12.70
N ALA A 262 -0.94 28.14 11.50
CA ALA A 262 -1.11 26.79 10.98
C ALA A 262 0.11 26.36 10.14
N GLN A 263 0.12 25.11 9.67
CA GLN A 263 1.15 24.56 8.78
C GLN A 263 0.59 24.28 7.38
N LEU A 264 1.35 24.60 6.33
CA LEU A 264 0.97 24.29 4.95
C LEU A 264 1.55 22.93 4.52
N VAL A 265 0.67 22.02 4.11
CA VAL A 265 0.98 20.74 3.50
C VAL A 265 0.68 20.79 2.01
N VAL A 266 1.61 20.36 1.18
CA VAL A 266 1.45 20.29 -0.28
C VAL A 266 1.60 18.84 -0.75
N ALA A 267 0.54 18.27 -1.32
CA ALA A 267 0.59 17.02 -2.07
C ALA A 267 1.11 17.31 -3.48
N ALA A 268 2.31 16.84 -3.82
CA ALA A 268 3.03 17.23 -5.03
C ALA A 268 3.46 16.04 -5.91
N ASP A 269 3.50 16.28 -7.22
CA ASP A 269 3.99 15.32 -8.21
C ASP A 269 5.48 15.54 -8.52
N LEU A 270 6.33 14.52 -8.29
CA LEU A 270 7.78 14.65 -8.44
C LEU A 270 8.24 14.98 -9.86
N LEU A 271 7.54 14.50 -10.89
CA LEU A 271 7.90 14.79 -12.28
C LEU A 271 7.50 16.23 -12.63
N ALA A 272 6.33 16.69 -12.20
CA ALA A 272 5.92 18.09 -12.37
C ALA A 272 6.92 19.04 -11.70
N LEU A 273 7.42 18.67 -10.52
CA LEU A 273 8.41 19.45 -9.79
C LEU A 273 9.75 19.60 -10.50
N THR A 274 10.06 18.87 -11.57
CA THR A 274 11.30 19.15 -12.33
C THR A 274 11.18 20.44 -13.16
N LEU A 275 9.96 20.87 -13.49
CA LEU A 275 9.69 22.09 -14.25
C LEU A 275 9.05 23.20 -13.41
N LEU A 276 8.38 22.82 -12.32
CA LEU A 276 7.62 23.71 -11.46
C LEU A 276 8.39 24.12 -10.21
N ARG A 277 8.22 25.38 -9.79
CA ARG A 277 8.74 25.94 -8.53
C ARG A 277 8.38 25.00 -7.38
N ALA A 278 9.37 24.66 -6.56
CA ALA A 278 9.21 23.61 -5.56
C ALA A 278 8.40 24.07 -4.33
N PRO A 279 7.66 23.18 -3.64
CA PRO A 279 6.84 23.53 -2.48
C PRO A 279 7.58 24.32 -1.39
N GLY A 280 8.80 23.92 -1.05
CA GLY A 280 9.60 24.63 -0.04
C GLY A 280 9.94 26.07 -0.42
N GLU A 281 9.94 26.40 -1.72
CA GLU A 281 10.29 27.73 -2.24
C GLU A 281 9.12 28.72 -2.15
N PHE A 282 7.88 28.24 -2.08
CA PHE A 282 6.67 29.08 -1.93
C PHE A 282 5.99 28.95 -0.56
N GLY A 283 6.69 28.37 0.43
CA GLY A 283 6.27 28.41 1.83
C GLY A 283 5.62 27.14 2.37
N ALA A 284 5.68 26.00 1.67
CA ALA A 284 5.25 24.74 2.26
C ALA A 284 6.11 24.36 3.48
N ASP A 285 5.48 23.83 4.52
CA ASP A 285 6.16 23.28 5.69
C ASP A 285 6.41 21.78 5.55
N ILE A 286 5.47 21.10 4.89
CA ILE A 286 5.49 19.68 4.59
C ILE A 286 5.11 19.47 3.12
N ALA A 287 5.84 18.61 2.41
CA ALA A 287 5.46 18.11 1.09
C ALA A 287 5.27 16.59 1.14
N ILE A 288 4.19 16.10 0.53
CA ILE A 288 3.86 14.67 0.43
C ILE A 288 3.51 14.31 -1.01
N GLY A 289 3.42 13.02 -1.33
CA GLY A 289 3.01 12.56 -2.64
C GLY A 289 3.43 11.12 -2.91
N SER A 290 3.14 10.64 -4.11
CA SER A 290 3.62 9.34 -4.61
C SER A 290 4.89 9.50 -5.43
N SER A 291 5.82 8.54 -5.32
CA SER A 291 6.95 8.41 -6.25
C SER A 291 6.71 7.37 -7.35
N GLN A 292 5.46 6.96 -7.59
CA GLN A 292 5.10 5.88 -8.53
C GLN A 292 5.64 6.13 -9.94
N ARG A 293 5.38 7.31 -10.50
CA ARG A 293 5.76 7.61 -11.90
C ARG A 293 7.27 7.73 -12.14
N PHE A 294 8.08 7.59 -11.09
CA PHE A 294 9.53 7.40 -11.22
C PHE A 294 9.84 5.92 -11.37
N GLY A 295 9.40 5.34 -12.50
CA GLY A 295 9.78 3.98 -12.90
C GLY A 295 9.23 2.86 -12.00
N VAL A 296 8.01 2.98 -11.48
CA VAL A 296 7.31 1.90 -10.76
C VAL A 296 5.96 1.63 -11.44
N PRO A 297 5.58 0.37 -11.75
CA PRO A 297 4.31 0.08 -12.43
C PRO A 297 3.09 0.59 -11.65
N MET A 298 1.98 0.89 -12.34
CA MET A 298 0.73 1.30 -11.67
C MET A 298 0.16 0.20 -10.75
N GLY A 299 0.34 -1.07 -11.11
CA GLY A 299 0.08 -2.22 -10.23
C GLY A 299 -1.34 -2.33 -9.71
N PHE A 300 -2.32 -1.77 -10.43
CA PHE A 300 -3.72 -1.66 -9.99
C PHE A 300 -3.87 -1.04 -8.58
N GLY A 301 -3.01 -0.06 -8.27
CA GLY A 301 -3.04 0.71 -7.03
C GLY A 301 -1.77 0.62 -6.19
N GLY A 302 -0.90 -0.35 -6.45
CA GLY A 302 0.35 -0.48 -5.72
C GLY A 302 1.15 -1.75 -6.00
N PRO A 303 2.28 -1.91 -5.30
CA PRO A 303 2.76 -1.04 -4.23
C PRO A 303 3.57 0.15 -4.76
N HIS A 304 3.50 1.31 -4.09
CA HIS A 304 4.25 2.52 -4.44
C HIS A 304 4.79 3.21 -3.20
N ALA A 305 6.01 3.74 -3.25
CA ALA A 305 6.53 4.53 -2.15
C ALA A 305 5.94 5.94 -2.15
N ALA A 306 5.18 6.27 -1.11
CA ALA A 306 4.85 7.66 -0.84
C ALA A 306 5.99 8.35 -0.08
N PHE A 307 6.11 9.66 -0.24
CA PHE A 307 7.12 10.46 0.45
C PHE A 307 6.49 11.44 1.44
N LEU A 308 7.26 11.81 2.45
CA LEU A 308 7.02 13.00 3.27
C LEU A 308 8.35 13.73 3.48
N ALA A 309 8.38 15.01 3.10
CA ALA A 309 9.49 15.92 3.34
C ALA A 309 9.04 17.12 4.17
N THR A 310 9.93 17.68 4.99
CA THR A 310 9.62 18.71 5.98
C THR A 310 10.84 19.56 6.32
N ARG A 311 10.62 20.66 7.07
CA ARG A 311 11.69 21.43 7.73
C ARG A 311 12.46 20.62 8.78
N LYS A 312 13.75 20.93 8.98
CA LYS A 312 14.66 20.22 9.92
C LYS A 312 14.20 20.29 11.38
N GLU A 313 13.53 21.37 11.81
CA GLU A 313 13.05 21.50 13.18
C GLU A 313 12.00 20.45 13.57
N HIS A 314 11.26 19.91 12.59
CA HIS A 314 10.21 18.92 12.82
C HIS A 314 10.70 17.47 12.80
N LYS A 315 12.02 17.23 12.71
CA LYS A 315 12.62 15.88 12.61
C LYS A 315 12.19 14.87 13.68
N ARG A 316 11.76 15.35 14.86
CA ARG A 316 11.28 14.50 15.97
C ARG A 316 9.84 14.03 15.81
N LEU A 317 9.10 14.56 14.84
CA LEU A 317 7.69 14.27 14.58
C LEU A 317 7.47 13.53 13.25
N VAL A 318 8.52 13.37 12.44
CA VAL A 318 8.42 12.67 11.16
C VAL A 318 7.94 11.22 11.37
N PRO A 319 6.95 10.74 10.60
CA PRO A 319 6.50 9.35 10.63
C PRO A 319 7.47 8.43 9.88
N GLY A 320 7.57 7.18 10.33
CA GLY A 320 8.39 6.16 9.69
C GLY A 320 9.90 6.35 9.84
N ARG A 321 10.64 5.56 9.04
CA ARG A 321 12.10 5.48 9.09
C ARG A 321 12.76 6.69 8.45
N ILE A 322 13.97 7.00 8.92
CA ILE A 322 14.87 7.98 8.28
C ILE A 322 16.27 7.36 8.28
N VAL A 323 16.92 7.33 7.13
CA VAL A 323 18.35 7.00 7.00
C VAL A 323 19.18 8.25 7.31
N GLY A 324 20.20 8.09 8.14
CA GLY A 324 21.15 9.13 8.49
C GLY A 324 22.59 8.68 8.32
N VAL A 325 23.46 9.64 8.01
CA VAL A 325 24.91 9.46 8.00
C VAL A 325 25.43 9.48 9.43
N SER A 326 26.31 8.55 9.75
CA SER A 326 26.99 8.33 11.02
C SER A 326 28.46 7.98 10.75
N ARG A 327 29.17 7.50 11.76
CA ARG A 327 30.53 6.94 11.65
C ARG A 327 30.61 5.54 12.25
N ASP A 328 31.46 4.68 11.68
CA ASP A 328 31.78 3.36 12.22
C ASP A 328 32.84 3.43 13.34
N SER A 329 33.24 2.29 13.89
CA SER A 329 34.27 2.19 14.95
C SER A 329 35.68 2.60 14.51
N ARG A 330 35.93 2.74 13.19
CA ARG A 330 37.19 3.24 12.61
C ARG A 330 37.11 4.72 12.24
N GLY A 331 35.95 5.35 12.43
CA GLY A 331 35.71 6.76 12.11
C GLY A 331 35.27 7.02 10.67
N GLU A 332 35.06 5.96 9.87
CA GLU A 332 34.64 6.05 8.47
C GLU A 332 33.14 6.38 8.37
N PRO A 333 32.70 7.13 7.34
CA PRO A 333 31.27 7.37 7.11
C PRO A 333 30.50 6.07 6.94
N ALA A 334 29.40 5.92 7.70
CA ALA A 334 28.52 4.75 7.65
C ALA A 334 27.05 5.18 7.81
N LEU A 335 26.13 4.44 7.20
CA LEU A 335 24.70 4.75 7.22
C LEU A 335 23.98 3.93 8.29
N ARG A 336 22.92 4.48 8.88
CA ARG A 336 22.01 3.75 9.77
C ARG A 336 20.62 4.36 9.78
N MET A 337 19.65 3.65 10.33
CA MET A 337 18.39 4.26 10.73
C MET A 337 18.61 5.25 11.89
N ALA A 338 18.09 6.46 11.74
CA ALA A 338 18.28 7.58 12.64
C ALA A 338 16.97 7.94 13.38
N LEU A 339 17.12 8.47 14.60
CA LEU A 339 16.00 8.94 15.44
C LEU A 339 14.91 7.87 15.66
N GLN A 340 15.31 6.60 15.85
CA GLN A 340 14.40 5.45 15.95
C GLN A 340 13.44 5.53 17.15
N THR A 341 13.74 6.36 18.16
CA THR A 341 12.85 6.57 19.31
C THR A 341 11.51 7.18 18.93
N ARG A 342 11.30 7.63 17.69
CA ARG A 342 10.00 8.05 17.16
C ARG A 342 9.07 6.88 16.84
N GLU A 343 9.65 5.72 16.55
CA GLU A 343 8.96 4.59 15.93
C GLU A 343 8.29 3.67 16.95
N GLN A 344 7.29 2.93 16.47
CA GLN A 344 6.40 2.07 17.29
C GLN A 344 7.14 1.05 18.17
N HIS A 345 8.26 0.50 17.70
CA HIS A 345 8.99 -0.56 18.41
C HIS A 345 9.69 -0.07 19.69
N ILE A 346 9.89 1.26 19.82
CA ILE A 346 10.42 1.88 21.04
C ILE A 346 9.31 2.60 21.79
N ARG A 347 8.49 3.40 21.09
CA ARG A 347 7.57 4.35 21.72
C ARG A 347 6.12 3.89 21.84
N ARG A 348 5.74 2.77 21.22
CA ARG A 348 4.40 2.16 21.35
C ARG A 348 3.29 3.18 21.11
N ASP A 349 2.37 3.37 22.06
CA ASP A 349 1.27 4.35 22.05
C ASP A 349 1.71 5.82 21.87
N LYS A 350 2.98 6.14 22.14
CA LYS A 350 3.55 7.50 22.03
C LYS A 350 4.37 7.70 20.76
N ALA A 351 4.38 6.72 19.86
CA ALA A 351 5.07 6.82 18.58
C ALA A 351 4.46 7.92 17.70
N THR A 352 5.21 8.38 16.70
CA THR A 352 4.71 9.40 15.76
C THR A 352 3.65 8.85 14.81
N SER A 353 3.68 7.53 14.55
CA SER A 353 2.77 6.79 13.69
C SER A 353 2.81 5.30 14.08
N ASN A 354 1.81 4.53 13.68
CA ASN A 354 1.82 3.07 13.81
C ASN A 354 2.62 2.36 12.70
N ILE A 355 3.12 3.08 11.69
CA ILE A 355 3.79 2.47 10.54
C ILE A 355 4.99 1.60 10.96
N CYS A 356 5.08 0.40 10.38
CA CYS A 356 6.19 -0.54 10.57
C CYS A 356 6.76 -0.96 9.21
N THR A 357 6.15 -1.92 8.52
CA THR A 357 6.43 -2.15 7.09
C THR A 357 6.03 -0.90 6.30
N ALA A 358 6.88 -0.46 5.38
CA ALA A 358 6.61 0.69 4.49
C ALA A 358 6.73 0.22 3.03
N GLN A 359 7.44 0.96 2.17
CA GLN A 359 7.55 0.68 0.73
C GLN A 359 9.01 0.78 0.24
N VAL A 360 9.95 0.16 1.00
CA VAL A 360 11.40 0.31 0.79
C VAL A 360 11.85 -0.10 -0.60
N LEU A 361 11.43 -1.27 -1.10
CA LEU A 361 11.83 -1.75 -2.42
C LEU A 361 11.43 -0.76 -3.53
N LEU A 362 10.26 -0.13 -3.41
CA LEU A 362 9.75 0.79 -4.42
C LEU A 362 10.38 2.18 -4.28
N ALA A 363 10.75 2.58 -3.06
CA ALA A 363 11.58 3.77 -2.83
C ALA A 363 12.97 3.61 -3.45
N ILE A 364 13.55 2.40 -3.37
CA ILE A 364 14.80 2.06 -4.06
C ILE A 364 14.62 2.15 -5.56
N MET A 365 13.56 1.57 -6.13
CA MET A 365 13.29 1.67 -7.58
C MET A 365 13.19 3.14 -8.03
N ALA A 366 12.40 3.97 -7.33
CA ALA A 366 12.25 5.39 -7.65
C ALA A 366 13.56 6.18 -7.48
N GLY A 367 14.35 5.86 -6.45
CA GLY A 367 15.69 6.43 -6.28
C GLY A 367 16.63 6.05 -7.41
N MET A 368 16.57 4.80 -7.88
CA MET A 368 17.40 4.31 -9.00
C MET A 368 16.95 4.87 -10.35
N TYR A 369 15.65 5.12 -10.54
CA TYR A 369 15.12 5.87 -11.68
C TYR A 369 15.75 7.26 -11.74
N ALA A 370 15.77 7.99 -10.61
CA ALA A 370 16.41 9.30 -10.53
C ALA A 370 17.94 9.23 -10.69
N VAL A 371 18.61 8.19 -10.18
CA VAL A 371 20.06 7.99 -10.43
C VAL A 371 20.36 7.77 -11.92
N TYR A 372 19.52 7.00 -12.60
CA TYR A 372 19.69 6.66 -14.01
C TYR A 372 19.43 7.85 -14.95
N HIS A 373 18.34 8.58 -14.70
CA HIS A 373 17.93 9.71 -15.54
C HIS A 373 18.57 11.04 -15.12
N GLY A 374 18.93 11.19 -13.84
CA GLY A 374 19.36 12.41 -13.15
C GLY A 374 18.62 13.69 -13.57
N PRO A 375 19.14 14.88 -13.24
CA PRO A 375 18.34 16.09 -13.37
C PRO A 375 17.94 16.42 -14.82
N GLU A 376 18.83 16.20 -15.78
CA GLU A 376 18.60 16.50 -17.19
C GLU A 376 17.63 15.53 -17.85
N GLY A 377 17.75 14.23 -17.56
CA GLY A 377 16.85 13.21 -18.12
C GLY A 377 15.45 13.33 -17.53
N LEU A 378 15.34 13.54 -16.21
CA LEU A 378 14.05 13.79 -15.56
C LEU A 378 13.37 15.05 -16.13
N ARG A 379 14.13 16.13 -16.33
CA ARG A 379 13.63 17.35 -16.98
C ARG A 379 13.14 17.08 -18.40
N SER A 380 13.91 16.35 -19.19
CA SER A 380 13.55 15.99 -20.58
C SER A 380 12.26 15.17 -20.64
N ILE A 381 12.09 14.20 -19.73
CA ILE A 381 10.86 13.43 -19.59
C ILE A 381 9.68 14.37 -19.28
N ALA A 382 9.83 15.26 -18.30
CA ALA A 382 8.77 16.20 -17.94
C ALA A 382 8.43 17.19 -19.07
N GLU A 383 9.43 17.75 -19.75
CA GLU A 383 9.25 18.65 -20.90
C GLU A 383 8.52 17.96 -22.04
N ARG A 384 8.83 16.67 -22.29
CA ARG A 384 8.13 15.86 -23.28
C ARG A 384 6.66 15.64 -22.91
N VAL A 385 6.37 15.23 -21.67
CA VAL A 385 4.99 15.02 -21.20
C VAL A 385 4.19 16.32 -21.27
N HIS A 386 4.77 17.42 -20.79
CA HIS A 386 4.14 18.74 -20.83
C HIS A 386 3.90 19.20 -22.28
N GLY A 387 4.88 19.06 -23.17
CA GLY A 387 4.75 19.43 -24.58
C GLY A 387 3.66 18.64 -25.33
N LEU A 388 3.54 17.34 -25.06
CA LEU A 388 2.43 16.53 -25.59
C LEU A 388 1.08 16.99 -25.05
N THR A 389 1.04 17.41 -23.79
CA THR A 389 -0.18 17.93 -23.14
C THR A 389 -0.61 19.26 -23.74
N GLU A 390 0.32 20.19 -23.94
CA GLU A 390 0.03 21.47 -24.63
C GLU A 390 -0.34 21.25 -26.10
N THR A 391 0.26 20.25 -26.77
CA THR A 391 -0.10 19.88 -28.14
C THR A 391 -1.54 19.38 -28.21
N LEU A 392 -1.94 18.50 -27.28
CA LEU A 392 -3.32 18.05 -27.14
C LEU A 392 -4.25 19.23 -26.83
N ALA A 393 -3.87 20.10 -25.90
CA ALA A 393 -4.65 21.28 -25.55
C ALA A 393 -4.90 22.20 -26.76
N ALA A 394 -3.86 22.45 -27.57
CA ALA A 394 -3.96 23.23 -28.79
C ALA A 394 -4.93 22.58 -29.81
N GLY A 395 -4.82 21.27 -30.02
CA GLY A 395 -5.70 20.52 -30.92
C GLY A 395 -7.17 20.49 -30.46
N LEU A 396 -7.42 20.41 -29.14
CA LEU A 396 -8.76 20.48 -28.57
C LEU A 396 -9.37 21.89 -28.73
N ARG A 397 -8.58 22.94 -28.47
CA ARG A 397 -9.01 24.33 -28.70
C ARG A 397 -9.32 24.62 -30.17
N ALA A 398 -8.51 24.08 -31.10
CA ALA A 398 -8.74 24.22 -32.54
C ALA A 398 -10.07 23.57 -32.99
N ARG A 399 -10.56 22.57 -32.24
CA ARG A 399 -11.89 21.93 -32.42
C ARG A 399 -13.02 22.67 -31.71
N GLY A 400 -12.76 23.88 -31.18
CA GLY A 400 -13.74 24.71 -30.50
C GLY A 400 -14.09 24.25 -29.08
N LEU A 401 -13.33 23.30 -28.51
CA LEU A 401 -13.56 22.83 -27.15
C LEU A 401 -13.00 23.82 -26.13
N ARG A 402 -13.73 23.99 -25.03
CA ARG A 402 -13.31 24.82 -23.91
C ARG A 402 -12.49 23.97 -22.93
N LEU A 403 -11.31 24.45 -22.56
CA LEU A 403 -10.49 23.88 -21.50
C LEU A 403 -10.61 24.74 -20.23
N ALA A 404 -10.33 24.15 -19.07
CA ALA A 404 -10.17 24.93 -17.84
C ALA A 404 -9.05 25.97 -18.00
N GLU A 405 -9.22 27.14 -17.37
CA GLU A 405 -8.27 28.25 -17.49
C GLU A 405 -7.02 28.05 -16.62
N GLY A 406 -5.90 28.55 -17.11
CA GLY A 406 -4.60 28.54 -16.42
C GLY A 406 -3.64 27.47 -16.93
N PRO A 407 -2.39 27.50 -16.45
CA PRO A 407 -1.35 26.55 -16.85
C PRO A 407 -1.61 25.16 -16.27
N VAL A 408 -1.18 24.13 -17.00
CA VAL A 408 -1.24 22.73 -16.58
C VAL A 408 0.14 22.08 -16.74
N PHE A 409 0.38 20.97 -16.06
CA PHE A 409 1.56 20.14 -16.33
C PHE A 409 1.23 19.06 -17.37
N ASP A 410 0.48 18.04 -16.97
CA ASP A 410 0.17 16.86 -17.79
C ASP A 410 -1.33 16.57 -17.91
N THR A 411 -2.18 17.33 -17.20
CA THR A 411 -3.58 17.00 -17.01
C THR A 411 -4.49 18.12 -17.52
N LEU A 412 -5.44 17.78 -18.39
CA LEU A 412 -6.44 18.68 -18.94
C LEU A 412 -7.83 18.34 -18.42
N ARG A 413 -8.62 19.37 -18.10
CA ARG A 413 -10.08 19.28 -17.96
C ARG A 413 -10.74 19.88 -19.18
N VAL A 414 -11.46 19.06 -19.93
CA VAL A 414 -12.17 19.45 -21.15
C VAL A 414 -13.65 19.59 -20.84
N HIS A 415 -14.22 20.75 -21.16
CA HIS A 415 -15.65 21.03 -21.05
C HIS A 415 -16.35 20.71 -22.38
N LEU A 416 -17.47 20.02 -22.28
CA LEU A 416 -18.26 19.50 -23.39
C LEU A 416 -19.64 20.14 -23.42
N ALA A 417 -20.40 19.88 -24.49
CA ALA A 417 -21.83 20.17 -24.51
C ALA A 417 -22.55 19.30 -23.47
N ALA A 418 -23.75 19.74 -23.05
CA ALA A 418 -24.51 19.09 -21.99
C ALA A 418 -24.71 17.58 -22.28
N GLY A 419 -24.28 16.73 -21.35
CA GLY A 419 -24.33 15.26 -21.44
C GLY A 419 -23.30 14.63 -22.37
N GLY A 420 -22.34 15.40 -22.89
CA GLY A 420 -21.37 14.92 -23.89
C GLY A 420 -20.26 14.02 -23.35
N ALA A 421 -20.07 13.94 -22.02
CA ALA A 421 -18.97 13.17 -21.42
C ALA A 421 -19.04 11.68 -21.76
N ASP A 422 -20.22 11.06 -21.62
CA ASP A 422 -20.39 9.62 -21.86
C ASP A 422 -20.07 9.22 -23.31
N GLU A 423 -20.40 10.08 -24.28
CA GLU A 423 -20.12 9.84 -25.69
C GLU A 423 -18.61 9.85 -25.98
N VAL A 424 -17.88 10.81 -25.39
CA VAL A 424 -16.41 10.90 -25.50
C VAL A 424 -15.75 9.71 -24.78
N LEU A 425 -16.21 9.36 -23.58
CA LEU A 425 -15.70 8.20 -22.84
C LEU A 425 -15.91 6.89 -23.61
N ALA A 426 -17.07 6.72 -24.24
CA ALA A 426 -17.37 5.57 -25.08
C ALA A 426 -16.47 5.50 -26.32
N ARG A 427 -16.24 6.63 -27.01
CA ARG A 427 -15.30 6.70 -28.14
C ARG A 427 -13.86 6.41 -27.73
N ALA A 428 -13.40 6.99 -26.63
CA ALA A 428 -12.05 6.74 -26.09
C ALA A 428 -11.86 5.26 -25.77
N ARG A 429 -12.87 4.64 -25.14
CA ARG A 429 -12.85 3.23 -24.82
C ARG A 429 -12.82 2.35 -26.07
N ALA A 430 -13.63 2.67 -27.09
CA ALA A 430 -13.61 1.98 -28.37
C ALA A 430 -12.25 2.08 -29.08
N ALA A 431 -11.50 3.15 -28.81
CA ALA A 431 -10.13 3.35 -29.27
C ALA A 431 -9.05 2.77 -28.32
N GLY A 432 -9.43 1.99 -27.30
CA GLY A 432 -8.50 1.35 -26.37
C GLY A 432 -7.90 2.28 -25.31
N MET A 433 -8.61 3.36 -24.96
CA MET A 433 -8.16 4.37 -24.00
C MET A 433 -9.17 4.59 -22.87
N ASN A 434 -8.70 4.84 -21.66
CA ASN A 434 -9.53 5.30 -20.55
C ASN A 434 -9.26 6.78 -20.26
N LEU A 435 -10.32 7.57 -20.12
CA LEU A 435 -10.25 8.95 -19.63
C LEU A 435 -10.99 9.03 -18.29
N ARG A 436 -10.81 10.14 -17.56
CA ARG A 436 -11.54 10.38 -16.32
C ARG A 436 -12.88 11.06 -16.61
N GLY A 437 -14.00 10.41 -16.31
CA GLY A 437 -15.29 11.11 -16.19
C GLY A 437 -15.27 12.01 -14.94
N ILE A 438 -15.44 13.32 -15.10
CA ILE A 438 -15.46 14.26 -13.96
C ILE A 438 -16.91 14.55 -13.54
N ASP A 439 -17.74 14.90 -14.52
CA ASP A 439 -19.18 15.13 -14.40
C ASP A 439 -19.83 14.88 -15.77
N ALA A 440 -21.15 15.13 -15.90
CA ALA A 440 -21.89 14.87 -17.14
C ALA A 440 -21.37 15.65 -18.37
N ASP A 441 -20.65 16.76 -18.12
CA ASP A 441 -20.27 17.75 -19.13
C ASP A 441 -18.75 17.94 -19.19
N SER A 442 -17.95 17.14 -18.49
CA SER A 442 -16.49 17.26 -18.53
C SER A 442 -15.72 15.97 -18.31
N VAL A 443 -14.60 15.88 -19.02
CA VAL A 443 -13.66 14.77 -18.95
C VAL A 443 -12.26 15.27 -18.59
N GLY A 444 -11.52 14.47 -17.84
CA GLY A 444 -10.13 14.67 -17.49
C GLY A 444 -9.23 13.76 -18.33
N ILE A 445 -8.09 14.30 -18.79
CA ILE A 445 -7.07 13.58 -19.55
C ILE A 445 -5.71 13.88 -18.93
N ALA A 446 -5.08 12.89 -18.31
CA ALA A 446 -3.73 13.00 -17.75
C ALA A 446 -2.74 12.22 -18.61
N LEU A 447 -1.83 12.92 -19.29
CA LEU A 447 -0.77 12.30 -20.09
C LEU A 447 0.40 11.87 -19.22
N ASP A 448 1.24 11.01 -19.79
CA ASP A 448 2.29 10.33 -19.05
C ASP A 448 3.53 10.03 -19.91
N GLU A 449 4.59 9.50 -19.29
CA GLU A 449 5.88 9.25 -19.95
C GLU A 449 5.77 8.33 -21.17
N ARG A 450 4.81 7.41 -21.17
CA ARG A 450 4.57 6.47 -22.27
C ARG A 450 3.80 7.08 -23.43
N THR A 451 3.31 8.31 -23.30
CA THR A 451 2.50 8.97 -24.32
C THR A 451 3.34 9.29 -25.57
N THR A 452 2.72 9.07 -26.73
CA THR A 452 3.29 9.31 -28.05
C THR A 452 2.46 10.33 -28.83
N GLY A 453 3.00 10.85 -29.95
CA GLY A 453 2.22 11.69 -30.86
C GLY A 453 1.02 10.96 -31.47
N ALA A 454 1.11 9.64 -31.65
CA ALA A 454 -0.01 8.81 -32.11
C ALA A 454 -1.12 8.75 -31.06
N ASP A 455 -0.78 8.63 -29.78
CA ASP A 455 -1.76 8.71 -28.69
C ASP A 455 -2.46 10.08 -28.66
N VAL A 456 -1.72 11.18 -28.85
CA VAL A 456 -2.31 12.52 -28.95
C VAL A 456 -3.29 12.62 -30.12
N GLY A 457 -2.92 12.09 -31.29
CA GLY A 457 -3.82 12.03 -32.45
C GLY A 457 -5.08 11.21 -32.18
N ALA A 458 -4.93 10.03 -31.57
CA ALA A 458 -6.05 9.18 -31.19
C ALA A 458 -6.97 9.86 -30.16
N LEU A 459 -6.40 10.56 -29.17
CA LEU A 459 -7.15 11.34 -28.20
C LEU A 459 -7.96 12.46 -28.87
N LEU A 460 -7.37 13.21 -29.81
CA LEU A 460 -8.09 14.23 -30.57
C LEU A 460 -9.28 13.65 -31.37
N ALA A 461 -9.11 12.46 -31.95
CA ALA A 461 -10.17 11.77 -32.68
C ALA A 461 -11.38 11.42 -31.79
N THR A 462 -11.18 11.17 -30.49
CA THR A 462 -12.28 10.92 -29.54
C THR A 462 -13.24 12.11 -29.35
N PHE A 463 -12.88 13.29 -29.85
CA PHE A 463 -13.71 14.50 -29.81
C PHE A 463 -14.37 14.87 -31.13
N GLY A 464 -14.46 13.93 -32.09
CA GLY A 464 -15.42 14.01 -33.20
C GLY A 464 -14.84 14.24 -34.60
N ALA A 465 -13.52 14.38 -34.75
CA ALA A 465 -12.87 14.36 -36.06
C ALA A 465 -11.44 13.82 -35.96
N GLU A 466 -11.13 12.86 -36.84
CA GLU A 466 -9.77 12.36 -37.06
C GLU A 466 -8.82 13.52 -37.37
N PRO A 467 -7.61 13.52 -36.80
CA PRO A 467 -6.64 14.55 -37.13
C PRO A 467 -6.17 14.43 -38.59
N GLU A 468 -5.93 15.57 -39.23
CA GLU A 468 -5.33 15.57 -40.57
C GLU A 468 -3.90 15.02 -40.54
N PRO A 469 -3.39 14.43 -41.64
CA PRO A 469 -1.99 14.03 -41.73
C PRO A 469 -1.05 15.18 -41.36
N GLY A 470 -0.15 14.93 -40.41
CA GLY A 470 0.82 15.92 -39.92
C GLY A 470 0.25 16.98 -38.97
N GLU A 471 -1.03 16.90 -38.56
CA GLU A 471 -1.66 17.90 -37.69
C GLU A 471 -0.95 17.98 -36.33
N VAL A 472 -0.66 16.83 -35.72
CA VAL A 472 -0.01 16.76 -34.41
C VAL A 472 1.36 17.42 -34.44
N GLU A 473 2.15 17.19 -35.49
CA GLU A 473 3.47 17.80 -35.68
C GLU A 473 3.37 19.32 -35.89
N ARG A 474 2.38 19.78 -36.65
CA ARG A 474 2.12 21.22 -36.84
C ARG A 474 1.72 21.91 -35.54
N LEU A 475 0.84 21.28 -34.75
CA LEU A 475 0.45 21.78 -33.43
C LEU A 475 1.65 21.83 -32.48
N ALA A 476 2.43 20.74 -32.41
CA ALA A 476 3.60 20.64 -31.57
C ALA A 476 4.69 21.66 -31.92
N ALA A 477 4.82 22.06 -33.19
CA ALA A 477 5.77 23.11 -33.59
C ALA A 477 5.40 24.50 -33.03
N GLY A 478 4.16 24.71 -32.60
CA GLY A 478 3.66 25.98 -32.09
C GLY A 478 3.44 26.05 -30.57
N VAL A 479 3.76 24.99 -29.81
CA VAL A 479 3.56 24.99 -28.34
C VAL A 479 4.72 25.66 -27.60
N GLU A 480 4.39 26.43 -26.57
CA GLU A 480 5.36 27.00 -25.63
C GLU A 480 5.38 26.17 -24.34
N LEU A 481 6.57 25.77 -23.89
CA LEU A 481 6.75 24.94 -22.68
C LEU A 481 7.04 25.78 -21.42
N ALA A 482 7.16 27.10 -21.57
CA ALA A 482 7.62 27.96 -20.50
C ALA A 482 6.47 28.29 -19.54
N PHE A 483 6.63 27.93 -18.28
CA PHE A 483 5.80 28.46 -17.21
C PHE A 483 6.18 29.92 -16.90
N SER A 484 5.22 30.69 -16.38
CA SER A 484 5.52 32.03 -15.86
C SER A 484 6.62 31.98 -14.79
N ALA A 485 7.38 33.07 -14.62
CA ALA A 485 8.49 33.12 -13.67
C ALA A 485 8.09 32.78 -12.21
N VAL A 486 6.83 32.98 -11.84
CA VAL A 486 6.29 32.66 -10.51
C VAL A 486 6.12 31.15 -10.30
N LEU A 487 5.85 30.41 -11.38
CA LEU A 487 5.56 28.97 -11.37
C LEU A 487 6.72 28.12 -11.88
N ALA A 488 7.63 28.68 -12.68
CA ALA A 488 8.76 27.96 -13.26
C ALA A 488 9.81 27.61 -12.20
N ARG A 489 10.38 26.41 -12.30
CA ARG A 489 11.52 26.00 -11.48
C ARG A 489 12.78 26.74 -11.92
N ALA A 490 13.36 27.49 -10.99
CA ALA A 490 14.66 28.16 -11.17
C ALA A 490 15.79 27.46 -10.40
N SER A 491 15.47 26.67 -9.37
CA SER A 491 16.46 25.97 -8.54
C SER A 491 17.03 24.73 -9.22
N ALA A 492 18.31 24.48 -9.00
CA ALA A 492 18.94 23.20 -9.32
C ALA A 492 18.45 22.10 -8.36
N TYR A 493 18.61 20.84 -8.79
CA TYR A 493 18.28 19.66 -8.02
C TYR A 493 19.16 18.49 -8.45
N LEU A 494 19.33 17.52 -7.56
CA LEU A 494 20.10 16.30 -7.80
C LEU A 494 21.57 16.59 -8.17
N GLU A 495 22.17 17.65 -7.60
CA GLU A 495 23.56 18.03 -7.87
C GLU A 495 24.59 17.05 -7.27
N HIS A 496 24.14 16.15 -6.38
CA HIS A 496 25.03 15.16 -5.77
C HIS A 496 25.60 14.21 -6.86
N PRO A 497 26.91 13.89 -6.86
CA PRO A 497 27.56 13.11 -7.92
C PRO A 497 26.91 11.75 -8.25
N VAL A 498 26.22 11.13 -7.28
CA VAL A 498 25.50 9.86 -7.49
C VAL A 498 24.46 9.95 -8.63
N PHE A 499 23.85 11.12 -8.82
CA PHE A 499 22.87 11.37 -9.88
C PHE A 499 23.51 11.75 -11.23
N HIS A 500 24.84 11.69 -11.34
CA HIS A 500 25.57 11.99 -12.58
C HIS A 500 26.51 10.84 -13.00
N ALA A 501 26.88 9.94 -12.08
CA ALA A 501 27.90 8.92 -12.30
C ALA A 501 27.41 7.59 -12.90
N HIS A 502 26.10 7.37 -12.99
CA HIS A 502 25.52 6.04 -13.31
C HIS A 502 24.49 6.12 -14.44
N ARG A 503 24.83 6.81 -15.53
CA ARG A 503 23.90 7.13 -16.63
C ARG A 503 23.88 6.10 -17.75
N SER A 504 24.97 5.37 -17.95
CA SER A 504 24.94 4.21 -18.85
C SER A 504 24.35 2.99 -18.15
N GLU A 505 23.72 2.09 -18.91
CA GLU A 505 23.15 0.86 -18.35
C GLU A 505 24.20 0.03 -17.60
N HIS A 506 25.43 -0.05 -18.11
CA HIS A 506 26.50 -0.82 -17.50
C HIS A 506 27.02 -0.21 -16.19
N GLU A 507 27.06 1.12 -16.08
CA GLU A 507 27.42 1.79 -14.83
C GLU A 507 26.34 1.60 -13.78
N LEU A 508 25.07 1.73 -14.15
CA LEU A 508 23.97 1.47 -13.23
C LEU A 508 23.95 0.01 -12.80
N LEU A 509 24.12 -0.94 -13.72
CA LEU A 509 24.22 -2.37 -13.41
C LEU A 509 25.31 -2.63 -12.36
N ARG A 510 26.50 -2.05 -12.53
CA ARG A 510 27.61 -2.15 -11.56
C ARG A 510 27.28 -1.50 -10.23
N TYR A 511 26.60 -0.35 -10.24
CA TYR A 511 26.18 0.32 -9.02
C TYR A 511 25.16 -0.51 -8.23
N LEU A 512 24.13 -1.02 -8.90
CA LEU A 512 23.14 -1.93 -8.31
C LEU A 512 23.80 -3.17 -7.72
N HIS A 513 24.71 -3.80 -8.46
CA HIS A 513 25.45 -4.97 -7.95
C HIS A 513 26.29 -4.63 -6.72
N LYS A 514 27.03 -3.50 -6.74
CA LYS A 514 27.86 -3.04 -5.61
C LYS A 514 27.01 -2.81 -4.35
N LEU A 515 25.82 -2.25 -4.47
CA LEU A 515 24.93 -2.05 -3.34
C LEU A 515 24.38 -3.40 -2.85
N ALA A 516 23.87 -4.24 -3.75
CA ALA A 516 23.36 -5.57 -3.38
C ALA A 516 24.42 -6.42 -2.66
N SER A 517 25.68 -6.36 -3.08
CA SER A 517 26.77 -7.13 -2.46
C SER A 517 27.15 -6.67 -1.05
N ARG A 518 26.65 -5.52 -0.59
CA ARG A 518 26.85 -4.99 0.77
C ARG A 518 25.71 -5.37 1.73
N ASP A 519 24.72 -6.10 1.23
CA ASP A 519 23.54 -6.49 1.98
C ASP A 519 23.50 -8.00 2.16
N LEU A 520 23.31 -8.45 3.40
CA LEU A 520 22.97 -9.85 3.66
C LEU A 520 21.47 -10.06 3.37
N SER A 521 21.18 -11.01 2.49
CA SER A 521 19.82 -11.38 2.07
C SER A 521 19.61 -12.91 2.15
N LEU A 522 18.40 -13.39 1.83
CA LEU A 522 18.12 -14.84 1.84
C LEU A 522 18.85 -15.61 0.73
N THR A 523 19.46 -14.91 -0.24
CA THR A 523 20.35 -15.55 -1.22
C THR A 523 21.70 -15.95 -0.63
N THR A 524 21.99 -15.54 0.60
CA THR A 524 23.27 -15.79 1.28
C THR A 524 23.12 -16.78 2.42
N SER A 525 22.18 -16.55 3.33
CA SER A 525 21.97 -17.40 4.51
C SER A 525 20.56 -17.23 5.09
N MET A 526 20.20 -18.08 6.05
CA MET A 526 19.03 -17.85 6.90
C MET A 526 19.15 -16.49 7.61
N ILE A 527 18.04 -15.75 7.66
CA ILE A 527 17.86 -14.55 8.48
C ILE A 527 16.79 -14.87 9.53
N SER A 528 17.18 -15.29 10.73
CA SER A 528 16.27 -15.81 11.76
C SER A 528 15.62 -14.71 12.61
N LEU A 529 15.00 -13.71 11.97
CA LEU A 529 14.28 -12.64 12.65
C LEU A 529 12.93 -13.13 13.20
N GLY A 530 12.82 -13.20 14.53
CA GLY A 530 11.56 -13.45 15.23
C GLY A 530 10.47 -12.45 14.80
N SER A 531 9.21 -12.89 14.78
CA SER A 531 8.04 -12.12 14.32
C SER A 531 8.09 -11.63 12.86
N CYS A 532 9.10 -12.03 12.06
CA CYS A 532 9.24 -11.62 10.66
C CYS A 532 8.98 -12.74 9.65
N THR A 533 9.09 -14.01 10.05
CA THR A 533 8.86 -15.18 9.18
C THR A 533 9.62 -15.07 7.85
N MET A 534 10.96 -15.06 7.93
CA MET A 534 11.83 -14.99 6.75
C MET A 534 11.84 -16.32 5.99
N LYS A 535 10.72 -16.66 5.35
CA LYS A 535 10.52 -17.87 4.56
C LYS A 535 10.94 -17.68 3.10
N LEU A 536 10.86 -18.74 2.31
CA LEU A 536 11.03 -18.66 0.86
C LEU A 536 10.02 -17.69 0.24
N ASN A 537 10.52 -16.80 -0.63
CA ASN A 537 9.73 -16.10 -1.63
C ASN A 537 9.93 -16.87 -2.94
N GLY A 538 8.97 -17.72 -3.31
CA GLY A 538 9.10 -18.64 -4.44
C GLY A 538 9.22 -17.88 -5.75
N THR A 539 10.15 -18.28 -6.63
CA THR A 539 10.29 -17.63 -7.94
C THR A 539 8.98 -17.71 -8.73
N SER A 540 8.30 -18.85 -8.70
CA SER A 540 6.98 -19.06 -9.31
C SER A 540 5.91 -18.12 -8.76
N GLU A 541 5.99 -17.73 -7.48
CA GLU A 541 5.11 -16.75 -6.83
C GLU A 541 5.45 -15.31 -7.27
N MET A 542 6.71 -15.04 -7.57
CA MET A 542 7.22 -13.70 -7.94
C MET A 542 7.01 -13.37 -9.43
N LEU A 543 7.00 -14.36 -10.33
CA LEU A 543 6.87 -14.13 -11.78
C LEU A 543 5.66 -13.23 -12.17
N PRO A 544 4.45 -13.40 -11.60
CA PRO A 544 3.28 -12.67 -12.07
C PRO A 544 3.27 -11.18 -11.76
N ILE A 545 4.05 -10.73 -10.77
CA ILE A 545 3.99 -9.33 -10.30
C ILE A 545 4.48 -8.34 -11.35
N THR A 546 5.24 -8.80 -12.36
CA THR A 546 5.75 -7.99 -13.47
C THR A 546 5.02 -8.24 -14.78
N TRP A 547 3.96 -9.07 -14.80
CA TRP A 547 3.16 -9.27 -16.00
C TRP A 547 2.35 -8.01 -16.30
N PRO A 548 2.32 -7.53 -17.56
CA PRO A 548 1.60 -6.32 -17.93
C PRO A 548 0.12 -6.33 -17.52
N GLU A 549 -0.51 -7.50 -17.56
CA GLU A 549 -1.93 -7.70 -17.20
C GLU A 549 -2.22 -7.47 -15.71
N PHE A 550 -1.21 -7.48 -14.85
CA PHE A 550 -1.31 -7.07 -13.44
C PHE A 550 -0.62 -5.71 -13.23
N ALA A 551 0.65 -5.61 -13.61
CA ALA A 551 1.49 -4.44 -13.36
C ALA A 551 1.04 -3.17 -14.10
N GLY A 552 0.43 -3.32 -15.28
CA GLY A 552 0.05 -2.21 -16.17
C GLY A 552 -1.37 -1.67 -15.96
N MET A 553 -2.15 -2.25 -15.04
CA MET A 553 -3.53 -1.82 -14.80
C MET A 553 -3.59 -0.53 -13.97
N HIS A 554 -4.40 0.43 -14.40
CA HIS A 554 -4.72 1.62 -13.62
C HIS A 554 -5.74 1.26 -12.51
N PRO A 555 -5.57 1.68 -11.24
CA PRO A 555 -6.45 1.28 -10.13
C PRO A 555 -7.93 1.63 -10.32
N PHE A 556 -8.21 2.71 -11.05
CA PHE A 556 -9.57 3.17 -11.34
C PHE A 556 -10.03 2.83 -12.76
N ALA A 557 -9.39 1.84 -13.40
CA ALA A 557 -9.89 1.30 -14.66
C ALA A 557 -11.33 0.77 -14.49
N PRO A 558 -12.19 0.90 -15.52
CA PRO A 558 -13.54 0.37 -15.49
C PRO A 558 -13.62 -1.10 -15.04
N ALA A 559 -14.70 -1.37 -14.31
CA ALA A 559 -15.04 -2.65 -13.71
C ALA A 559 -14.88 -3.87 -14.63
N ASP A 560 -15.29 -3.74 -15.88
CA ASP A 560 -15.27 -4.80 -16.88
C ASP A 560 -13.89 -5.08 -17.48
N GLN A 561 -12.92 -4.18 -17.30
CA GLN A 561 -11.53 -4.37 -17.70
C GLN A 561 -10.69 -5.13 -16.66
N THR A 562 -11.26 -5.38 -15.47
CA THR A 562 -10.53 -5.90 -14.30
C THR A 562 -10.98 -7.30 -13.88
N ALA A 563 -11.56 -8.07 -14.80
CA ALA A 563 -12.15 -9.37 -14.49
C ALA A 563 -11.15 -10.39 -13.93
N GLY A 564 -9.89 -10.33 -14.37
CA GLY A 564 -8.79 -11.15 -13.83
C GLY A 564 -8.45 -10.80 -12.38
N TYR A 565 -8.31 -9.50 -12.07
CA TYR A 565 -8.11 -9.04 -10.69
C TYR A 565 -9.27 -9.42 -9.78
N ARG A 566 -10.51 -9.26 -10.24
CA ARG A 566 -11.71 -9.62 -9.47
C ARG A 566 -11.78 -11.10 -9.15
N GLN A 567 -11.42 -11.96 -10.10
CA GLN A 567 -11.30 -13.38 -9.84
C GLN A 567 -10.20 -13.64 -8.80
N LEU A 568 -9.02 -13.04 -8.97
CA LEU A 568 -7.90 -13.19 -8.03
C LEU A 568 -8.28 -12.78 -6.60
N PHE A 569 -9.00 -11.67 -6.44
CA PHE A 569 -9.49 -11.21 -5.14
C PHE A 569 -10.49 -12.18 -4.54
N ALA A 570 -11.51 -12.60 -5.29
CA ALA A 570 -12.52 -13.53 -4.80
C ALA A 570 -11.89 -14.88 -4.38
N ASP A 571 -10.94 -15.39 -5.17
CA ASP A 571 -10.23 -16.63 -4.86
C ASP A 571 -9.37 -16.47 -3.59
N LEU A 572 -8.64 -15.36 -3.46
CA LEU A 572 -7.81 -15.09 -2.29
C LEU A 572 -8.66 -14.87 -1.03
N GLU A 573 -9.73 -14.08 -1.11
CA GLU A 573 -10.66 -13.83 0.00
C GLU A 573 -11.26 -15.14 0.51
N ARG A 574 -11.71 -16.02 -0.40
CA ARG A 574 -12.24 -17.35 -0.05
C ARG A 574 -11.21 -18.20 0.69
N VAL A 575 -9.97 -18.26 0.17
CA VAL A 575 -8.88 -19.02 0.78
C VAL A 575 -8.53 -18.47 2.16
N LEU A 576 -8.43 -17.14 2.29
CA LEU A 576 -8.13 -16.50 3.56
C LEU A 576 -9.27 -16.67 4.58
N CYS A 577 -10.54 -16.64 4.16
CA CYS A 577 -11.68 -16.95 5.02
C CYS A 577 -11.58 -18.38 5.58
N GLU A 578 -11.31 -19.38 4.73
CA GLU A 578 -11.18 -20.77 5.18
C GLU A 578 -9.99 -20.98 6.14
N ILE A 579 -8.83 -20.38 5.83
CA ILE A 579 -7.63 -20.44 6.67
C ILE A 579 -7.88 -19.82 8.04
N THR A 580 -8.67 -18.76 8.11
CA THR A 580 -8.84 -17.97 9.34
C THR A 580 -10.12 -18.29 10.11
N GLY A 581 -11.10 -18.96 9.49
CA GLY A 581 -12.42 -19.19 10.07
C GLY A 581 -13.33 -17.95 10.05
N PHE A 582 -12.98 -16.91 9.30
CA PHE A 582 -13.78 -15.68 9.20
C PHE A 582 -14.81 -15.73 8.07
N ALA A 583 -15.80 -14.84 8.15
CA ALA A 583 -16.92 -14.78 7.22
C ALA A 583 -16.64 -13.87 6.00
N ALA A 584 -15.79 -12.86 6.17
CA ALA A 584 -15.43 -11.92 5.11
C ALA A 584 -13.99 -11.43 5.28
N VAL A 585 -13.38 -11.00 4.18
CA VAL A 585 -12.03 -10.42 4.15
C VAL A 585 -12.07 -9.09 3.42
N SER A 586 -11.28 -8.11 3.89
CA SER A 586 -10.94 -6.92 3.12
C SER A 586 -9.45 -6.91 2.77
N LEU A 587 -9.15 -6.75 1.48
CA LEU A 587 -7.80 -6.67 0.95
C LEU A 587 -7.22 -5.24 0.94
N GLN A 588 -8.00 -4.22 1.32
CA GLN A 588 -7.58 -2.82 1.21
C GLN A 588 -6.34 -2.44 2.04
N PRO A 589 -6.16 -2.90 3.30
CA PRO A 589 -5.04 -2.43 4.11
C PRO A 589 -3.68 -2.93 3.57
N ASN A 590 -2.80 -2.00 3.24
CA ASN A 590 -1.51 -2.23 2.57
C ASN A 590 -0.31 -2.39 3.53
N ALA A 591 -0.56 -2.68 4.80
CA ALA A 591 0.45 -3.07 5.79
C ALA A 591 -0.24 -3.71 7.00
N GLY A 592 0.50 -4.51 7.80
CA GLY A 592 -0.08 -5.11 9.01
C GLY A 592 -0.61 -4.06 10.00
N SER A 593 0.13 -2.96 10.18
CA SER A 593 -0.31 -1.82 10.99
C SER A 593 -1.58 -1.15 10.44
N GLN A 594 -1.79 -1.16 9.12
CA GLN A 594 -3.05 -0.68 8.52
C GLN A 594 -4.18 -1.68 8.73
N GLY A 595 -3.90 -2.98 8.72
CA GLY A 595 -4.87 -4.02 9.08
C GLY A 595 -5.33 -3.88 10.53
N GLU A 596 -4.40 -3.63 11.46
CA GLU A 596 -4.73 -3.29 12.85
C GLU A 596 -5.64 -2.07 12.94
N TYR A 597 -5.24 -0.96 12.33
CA TYR A 597 -6.04 0.26 12.35
C TYR A 597 -7.43 0.05 11.75
N ALA A 598 -7.52 -0.62 10.60
CA ALA A 598 -8.79 -0.92 9.94
C ALA A 598 -9.67 -1.82 10.82
N GLY A 599 -9.11 -2.86 11.44
CA GLY A 599 -9.84 -3.73 12.36
C GLY A 599 -10.37 -2.98 13.58
N MET A 600 -9.59 -2.05 14.14
CA MET A 600 -10.06 -1.20 15.24
C MET A 600 -11.19 -0.26 14.82
N LEU A 601 -11.13 0.30 13.60
CA LEU A 601 -12.22 1.13 13.05
C LEU A 601 -13.49 0.31 12.79
N VAL A 602 -13.37 -0.92 12.29
CA VAL A 602 -14.50 -1.84 12.09
C VAL A 602 -15.18 -2.14 13.43
N ILE A 603 -14.42 -2.46 14.47
CA ILE A 603 -14.95 -2.68 15.83
C ILE A 603 -15.68 -1.42 16.32
N ARG A 604 -15.09 -0.24 16.12
CA ARG A 604 -15.70 1.03 16.54
C ARG A 604 -17.02 1.28 15.80
N ALA A 605 -17.04 1.14 14.48
CA ALA A 605 -18.24 1.34 13.67
C ALA A 605 -19.36 0.37 14.08
N TRP A 606 -19.00 -0.87 14.43
CA TRP A 606 -19.95 -1.83 14.99
C TRP A 606 -20.53 -1.38 16.34
N HIS A 607 -19.70 -0.89 17.26
CA HIS A 607 -20.20 -0.32 18.54
C HIS A 607 -21.11 0.89 18.31
N GLU A 608 -20.72 1.80 17.42
CA GLU A 608 -21.52 2.97 17.04
C GLU A 608 -22.89 2.55 16.47
N SER A 609 -22.93 1.53 15.61
CA SER A 609 -24.17 1.03 14.99
C SER A 609 -25.19 0.49 16.00
N ARG A 610 -24.74 0.10 17.19
CA ARG A 610 -25.58 -0.43 18.28
C ARG A 610 -25.89 0.61 19.36
N GLY A 611 -25.53 1.88 19.13
CA GLY A 611 -25.68 2.95 20.12
C GLY A 611 -24.65 2.90 21.25
N GLU A 612 -23.59 2.09 21.10
CA GLU A 612 -22.53 1.88 22.09
C GLU A 612 -21.21 2.58 21.72
N GLY A 613 -21.27 3.64 20.89
CA GLY A 613 -20.08 4.40 20.45
C GLY A 613 -19.26 5.07 21.57
N HIS A 614 -19.75 5.06 22.82
CA HIS A 614 -19.00 5.49 23.99
C HIS A 614 -17.89 4.50 24.40
N ARG A 615 -17.94 3.25 23.92
CA ARG A 615 -16.92 2.22 24.18
C ARG A 615 -15.64 2.57 23.43
N ASN A 616 -14.60 2.95 24.16
CA ASN A 616 -13.32 3.36 23.61
C ASN A 616 -12.09 2.78 24.34
N VAL A 617 -12.27 1.84 25.27
CA VAL A 617 -11.16 1.21 25.99
C VAL A 617 -10.65 0.01 25.20
N CYS A 618 -9.35 -0.01 24.93
CA CYS A 618 -8.66 -1.14 24.31
C CYS A 618 -7.70 -1.77 25.32
N LEU A 619 -7.96 -3.01 25.71
CA LEU A 619 -7.05 -3.81 26.53
C LEU A 619 -5.91 -4.31 25.63
N ILE A 620 -4.67 -4.18 26.08
CA ILE A 620 -3.49 -4.63 25.31
C ILE A 620 -2.47 -5.25 26.28
N PRO A 621 -2.13 -6.54 26.13
CA PRO A 621 -1.04 -7.16 26.89
C PRO A 621 0.29 -6.42 26.70
N VAL A 622 1.09 -6.32 27.76
CA VAL A 622 2.41 -5.66 27.69
C VAL A 622 3.38 -6.34 26.70
N SER A 623 3.15 -7.62 26.41
CA SER A 623 3.90 -8.41 25.42
C SER A 623 3.56 -8.05 23.96
N ALA A 624 2.41 -7.40 23.69
CA ALA A 624 1.98 -7.11 22.32
C ALA A 624 3.01 -6.27 21.55
N HIS A 625 3.03 -6.44 20.22
CA HIS A 625 3.89 -5.66 19.33
C HIS A 625 3.59 -4.15 19.47
N GLY A 626 4.59 -3.30 19.18
CA GLY A 626 4.48 -1.85 19.39
C GLY A 626 3.46 -1.17 18.47
N THR A 627 3.08 -1.81 17.36
CA THR A 627 2.04 -1.34 16.44
C THR A 627 0.67 -1.37 17.09
N ASN A 628 0.32 -2.41 17.86
CA ASN A 628 -1.00 -2.58 18.48
C ASN A 628 -1.44 -1.34 19.28
N PRO A 629 -0.66 -0.86 20.29
CA PRO A 629 -1.03 0.35 21.03
C PRO A 629 -1.00 1.62 20.17
N ALA A 630 -0.11 1.72 19.19
CA ALA A 630 -0.08 2.87 18.27
C ALA A 630 -1.35 2.92 17.39
N SER A 631 -1.76 1.77 16.84
CA SER A 631 -2.98 1.59 16.03
C SER A 631 -4.24 1.88 16.84
N ALA A 632 -4.31 1.40 18.09
CA ALA A 632 -5.44 1.68 18.99
C ALA A 632 -5.59 3.18 19.29
N VAL A 633 -4.49 3.86 19.65
CA VAL A 633 -4.51 5.32 19.90
C VAL A 633 -4.91 6.08 18.63
N MET A 634 -4.39 5.68 17.48
CA MET A 634 -4.72 6.29 16.20
C MET A 634 -6.19 6.05 15.79
N ALA A 635 -6.81 4.97 16.24
CA ALA A 635 -8.24 4.70 16.10
C ALA A 635 -9.12 5.45 17.13
N GLY A 636 -8.53 6.30 17.97
CA GLY A 636 -9.22 7.08 19.00
C GLY A 636 -9.49 6.32 20.30
N MET A 637 -8.84 5.18 20.51
CA MET A 637 -9.06 4.34 21.69
C MET A 637 -8.09 4.69 22.83
N ARG A 638 -8.56 4.50 24.06
CA ARG A 638 -7.78 4.58 25.30
C ARG A 638 -7.16 3.22 25.60
N VAL A 639 -5.85 3.12 25.47
CA VAL A 639 -5.09 1.91 25.78
C VAL A 639 -5.04 1.68 27.29
N VAL A 640 -5.35 0.46 27.72
CA VAL A 640 -5.17 -0.03 29.08
C VAL A 640 -4.30 -1.28 29.01
N ALA A 641 -3.10 -1.19 29.58
CA ALA A 641 -2.15 -2.29 29.58
C ALA A 641 -2.67 -3.46 30.44
N VAL A 642 -2.49 -4.69 29.96
CA VAL A 642 -2.76 -5.94 30.70
C VAL A 642 -1.42 -6.59 31.03
N ALA A 643 -1.27 -7.04 32.27
CA ALA A 643 -0.05 -7.68 32.75
C ALA A 643 0.18 -9.04 32.06
N CYS A 644 1.43 -9.49 32.12
CA CYS A 644 1.78 -10.88 31.84
C CYS A 644 2.18 -11.57 33.15
N ASP A 645 1.90 -12.87 33.24
CA ASP A 645 2.30 -13.69 34.39
C ASP A 645 3.83 -13.96 34.40
N GLY A 646 4.31 -14.66 35.41
CA GLY A 646 5.73 -15.01 35.55
C GLY A 646 6.27 -15.92 34.43
N ASN A 647 5.40 -16.56 33.65
CA ASN A 647 5.75 -17.41 32.51
C ASN A 647 5.62 -16.68 31.16
N GLY A 648 5.21 -15.40 31.18
CA GLY A 648 5.05 -14.59 29.98
C GLY A 648 3.71 -14.77 29.26
N ASN A 649 2.72 -15.45 29.85
CA ASN A 649 1.35 -15.50 29.34
C ASN A 649 0.58 -14.23 29.72
N VAL A 650 -0.56 -13.97 29.09
CA VAL A 650 -1.49 -12.94 29.57
C VAL A 650 -1.97 -13.30 30.99
N ASP A 651 -1.88 -12.34 31.92
CA ASP A 651 -2.45 -12.52 33.25
C ASP A 651 -3.98 -12.43 33.17
N VAL A 652 -4.64 -13.59 33.18
CA VAL A 652 -6.11 -13.71 33.04
C VAL A 652 -6.84 -13.04 34.21
N ALA A 653 -6.26 -13.02 35.42
CA ALA A 653 -6.87 -12.38 36.57
C ALA A 653 -6.84 -10.85 36.41
N ASP A 654 -5.70 -10.29 35.99
CA ASP A 654 -5.57 -8.86 35.68
C ASP A 654 -6.44 -8.45 34.49
N LEU A 655 -6.49 -9.27 33.43
CA LEU A 655 -7.39 -9.07 32.29
C LEU A 655 -8.84 -9.00 32.75
N THR A 656 -9.29 -9.97 33.54
CA THR A 656 -10.67 -10.07 34.04
C THR A 656 -11.01 -8.86 34.91
N ALA A 657 -10.12 -8.48 35.82
CA ALA A 657 -10.31 -7.30 36.67
C ALA A 657 -10.44 -6.02 35.83
N LYS A 658 -9.61 -5.84 34.80
CA LYS A 658 -9.65 -4.66 33.92
C LYS A 658 -10.85 -4.66 32.97
N ALA A 659 -11.24 -5.83 32.46
CA ALA A 659 -12.44 -5.99 31.65
C ALA A 659 -13.69 -5.60 32.46
N GLN A 660 -13.80 -6.07 33.71
CA GLN A 660 -14.89 -5.69 34.63
C GLN A 660 -14.84 -4.20 35.00
N GLN A 661 -13.67 -3.68 35.37
CA GLN A 661 -13.46 -2.26 35.70
C GLN A 661 -13.88 -1.34 34.54
N HIS A 662 -13.65 -1.77 33.30
CA HIS A 662 -13.95 -1.00 32.11
C HIS A 662 -15.16 -1.50 31.33
N ALA A 663 -16.00 -2.40 31.88
CA ALA A 663 -17.07 -3.08 31.13
C ALA A 663 -18.04 -2.13 30.41
N ARG A 664 -18.32 -0.95 30.99
CA ARG A 664 -19.16 0.07 30.33
C ARG A 664 -18.50 0.71 29.12
N ASN A 665 -17.19 0.81 29.10
CA ASN A 665 -16.42 1.51 28.05
C ASN A 665 -15.52 0.57 27.25
N LEU A 666 -15.57 -0.74 27.50
CA LEU A 666 -14.70 -1.73 26.85
C LEU A 666 -15.10 -1.85 25.38
N ALA A 667 -14.20 -1.45 24.49
CA ALA A 667 -14.35 -1.58 23.05
C ALA A 667 -13.73 -2.88 22.56
N ALA A 668 -12.50 -3.15 22.96
CA ALA A 668 -11.73 -4.26 22.41
C ALA A 668 -10.61 -4.80 23.33
N LEU A 669 -10.17 -6.01 23.02
CA LEU A 669 -8.85 -6.55 23.36
C LEU A 669 -8.03 -6.68 22.06
N MET A 670 -6.75 -6.29 22.08
CA MET A 670 -5.79 -6.71 21.06
C MET A 670 -4.87 -7.77 21.64
N VAL A 671 -4.87 -8.98 21.07
CA VAL A 671 -4.03 -10.11 21.49
C VAL A 671 -3.27 -10.68 20.29
N THR A 672 -2.05 -11.18 20.51
CA THR A 672 -1.28 -11.88 19.47
C THR A 672 -1.30 -13.37 19.78
N TYR A 673 -1.58 -14.21 18.78
CA TYR A 673 -1.60 -15.66 18.99
C TYR A 673 -0.82 -16.42 17.89
N PRO A 674 0.04 -17.39 18.23
CA PRO A 674 0.69 -17.52 19.54
C PRO A 674 1.35 -16.20 19.97
N SER A 675 1.65 -16.05 21.25
CA SER A 675 2.13 -14.77 21.81
C SER A 675 3.44 -14.31 21.16
N THR A 676 3.83 -13.06 21.38
CA THR A 676 5.12 -12.52 20.91
C THR A 676 6.32 -13.21 21.55
N HIS A 677 6.12 -13.97 22.62
CA HIS A 677 7.12 -14.86 23.23
C HIS A 677 7.26 -16.21 22.49
N GLY A 678 6.39 -16.50 21.52
CA GLY A 678 6.40 -17.76 20.76
C GLY A 678 5.71 -18.92 21.47
N VAL A 679 4.76 -18.64 22.36
CA VAL A 679 4.06 -19.65 23.19
C VAL A 679 2.57 -19.69 22.85
N PHE A 680 2.01 -20.90 22.75
CA PHE A 680 0.57 -21.12 22.67
C PHE A 680 -0.06 -21.07 24.07
N GLU A 681 -0.78 -19.99 24.35
CA GLU A 681 -1.48 -19.83 25.63
C GLU A 681 -2.72 -20.74 25.66
N THR A 682 -2.88 -21.52 26.74
CA THR A 682 -3.99 -22.46 26.93
C THR A 682 -5.30 -21.75 27.24
N ALA A 683 -5.25 -20.56 27.84
CA ALA A 683 -6.41 -19.79 28.27
C ALA A 683 -6.99 -18.87 27.17
N ILE A 684 -6.57 -18.98 25.91
CA ILE A 684 -6.96 -18.02 24.85
C ILE A 684 -8.48 -17.92 24.62
N ARG A 685 -9.22 -19.03 24.76
CA ARG A 685 -10.69 -19.03 24.68
C ARG A 685 -11.33 -18.30 25.86
N GLU A 686 -10.87 -18.59 27.08
CA GLU A 686 -11.31 -17.89 28.29
C GLU A 686 -11.06 -16.37 28.19
N ILE A 687 -9.89 -15.98 27.66
CA ILE A 687 -9.55 -14.58 27.39
C ILE A 687 -10.57 -13.92 26.44
N CYS A 688 -10.97 -14.62 25.36
CA CYS A 688 -11.98 -14.11 24.43
C CYS A 688 -13.35 -13.98 25.12
N GLU A 689 -13.76 -15.01 25.86
CA GLU A 689 -15.04 -15.06 26.59
C GLU A 689 -15.16 -13.92 27.61
N VAL A 690 -14.10 -13.63 28.38
CA VAL A 690 -14.06 -12.52 29.36
C VAL A 690 -14.32 -11.17 28.69
N VAL A 691 -13.74 -10.95 27.51
CA VAL A 691 -13.89 -9.71 26.75
C VAL A 691 -15.30 -9.60 26.17
N HIS A 692 -15.81 -10.67 25.56
CA HIS A 692 -17.17 -10.74 25.01
C HIS A 692 -18.24 -10.56 26.10
N ALA A 693 -18.07 -11.19 27.26
CA ALA A 693 -18.96 -11.04 28.41
C ALA A 693 -19.00 -9.60 28.95
N SER A 694 -17.92 -8.84 28.74
CA SER A 694 -17.83 -7.42 29.09
C SER A 694 -18.25 -6.47 27.96
N GLY A 695 -18.80 -7.01 26.85
CA GLY A 695 -19.30 -6.26 25.71
C GLY A 695 -18.23 -5.75 24.75
N GLY A 696 -16.98 -6.20 24.88
CA GLY A 696 -15.89 -5.88 23.96
C GLY A 696 -15.84 -6.79 22.73
N GLN A 697 -14.91 -6.50 21.83
CA GLN A 697 -14.55 -7.34 20.68
C GLN A 697 -13.09 -7.80 20.78
N VAL A 698 -12.76 -8.93 20.17
CA VAL A 698 -11.41 -9.48 20.19
C VAL A 698 -10.74 -9.24 18.83
N TYR A 699 -9.74 -8.38 18.83
CA TYR A 699 -8.81 -8.24 17.73
C TYR A 699 -7.62 -9.18 17.94
N MET A 700 -7.38 -10.07 16.97
CA MET A 700 -6.19 -10.91 16.95
C MET A 700 -5.14 -10.36 15.98
N ASP A 701 -3.94 -10.14 16.46
CA ASP A 701 -2.76 -9.88 15.64
C ASP A 701 -2.30 -11.22 15.01
N GLY A 702 -2.54 -11.36 13.71
CA GLY A 702 -2.19 -12.55 12.94
C GLY A 702 -0.79 -12.54 12.33
N ALA A 703 0.12 -11.68 12.80
CA ALA A 703 1.52 -11.71 12.38
C ALA A 703 2.19 -13.08 12.61
N ASN A 704 1.70 -13.85 13.59
CA ASN A 704 2.21 -15.17 13.96
C ASN A 704 1.42 -16.33 13.33
N MET A 705 0.57 -16.08 12.32
CA MET A 705 -0.24 -17.11 11.66
C MET A 705 0.58 -18.24 11.02
N ASN A 706 1.88 -18.09 10.81
CA ASN A 706 2.73 -19.19 10.32
C ASN A 706 2.79 -20.39 11.28
N ALA A 707 2.45 -20.20 12.56
CA ALA A 707 2.30 -21.28 13.53
C ALA A 707 0.87 -21.86 13.58
N GLN A 708 -0.10 -21.23 12.90
CA GLN A 708 -1.52 -21.60 12.99
C GLN A 708 -2.08 -22.24 11.71
N VAL A 709 -1.64 -21.81 10.52
CA VAL A 709 -2.24 -22.24 9.24
C VAL A 709 -2.33 -23.78 9.15
N GLY A 710 -3.55 -24.29 9.04
CA GLY A 710 -3.83 -25.72 8.94
C GLY A 710 -3.92 -26.47 10.28
N LEU A 711 -3.68 -25.79 11.40
CA LEU A 711 -3.65 -26.37 12.75
C LEU A 711 -4.71 -25.79 13.67
N CYS A 712 -4.93 -24.47 13.61
CA CYS A 712 -6.00 -23.77 14.33
C CYS A 712 -6.41 -22.52 13.55
N ARG A 713 -7.58 -21.95 13.87
CA ARG A 713 -8.16 -20.81 13.13
C ARG A 713 -8.61 -19.72 14.10
N PRO A 714 -8.19 -18.44 13.92
CA PRO A 714 -8.59 -17.33 14.80
C PRO A 714 -10.11 -17.22 15.03
N GLY A 715 -10.92 -17.40 13.98
CA GLY A 715 -12.38 -17.35 14.09
C GLY A 715 -12.96 -18.46 14.98
N ASP A 716 -12.35 -19.65 14.99
CA ASP A 716 -12.77 -20.78 15.85
C ASP A 716 -12.23 -20.66 17.29
N ILE A 717 -11.22 -19.81 17.50
CA ILE A 717 -10.67 -19.48 18.82
C ILE A 717 -11.57 -18.46 19.55
N GLY A 718 -12.30 -17.62 18.80
CA GLY A 718 -13.15 -16.56 19.34
C GLY A 718 -12.68 -15.13 19.00
N ALA A 719 -11.73 -14.97 18.09
CA ALA A 719 -11.41 -13.65 17.55
C ALA A 719 -12.56 -13.13 16.67
N ASP A 720 -12.86 -11.84 16.73
CA ASP A 720 -13.86 -11.20 15.88
C ASP A 720 -13.24 -10.60 14.61
N VAL A 721 -11.98 -10.18 14.69
CA VAL A 721 -11.22 -9.63 13.57
C VAL A 721 -9.74 -9.99 13.71
N CYS A 722 -9.09 -10.28 12.60
CA CYS A 722 -7.66 -10.55 12.54
C CYS A 722 -7.06 -9.95 11.28
N HIS A 723 -5.90 -9.30 11.40
CA HIS A 723 -5.10 -9.00 10.23
C HIS A 723 -4.10 -10.10 9.93
N LEU A 724 -3.73 -10.25 8.65
CA LEU A 724 -2.69 -11.16 8.21
C LEU A 724 -1.51 -10.38 7.61
N ASN A 725 -0.28 -10.73 7.95
CA ASN A 725 0.89 -10.23 7.21
C ASN A 725 1.18 -11.14 6.02
N LEU A 726 0.71 -10.78 4.82
CA LEU A 726 1.02 -11.57 3.62
C LEU A 726 2.53 -11.60 3.34
N HIS A 727 3.25 -10.54 3.71
CA HIS A 727 4.72 -10.40 3.62
C HIS A 727 5.49 -11.12 4.74
N LYS A 728 4.81 -11.96 5.51
CA LYS A 728 5.41 -12.86 6.49
C LYS A 728 4.93 -14.29 6.20
N THR A 729 3.65 -14.53 6.47
CA THR A 729 3.07 -15.89 6.39
C THR A 729 2.85 -16.36 4.96
N PHE A 730 2.55 -15.46 4.03
CA PHE A 730 2.10 -15.79 2.67
C PHE A 730 3.04 -15.25 1.57
N CYS A 731 4.35 -15.31 1.85
CA CYS A 731 5.44 -15.23 0.89
C CYS A 731 5.65 -13.92 0.10
N ILE A 732 4.84 -12.86 0.29
CA ILE A 732 5.19 -11.54 -0.27
C ILE A 732 6.61 -11.18 0.22
N PRO A 733 7.51 -10.70 -0.66
CA PRO A 733 8.89 -10.41 -0.28
C PRO A 733 8.99 -9.27 0.72
N HIS A 734 9.95 -9.40 1.64
CA HIS A 734 10.21 -8.41 2.71
C HIS A 734 10.72 -7.06 2.18
N GLY A 735 11.35 -7.03 1.00
CA GLY A 735 11.66 -5.82 0.23
C GLY A 735 12.62 -4.83 0.90
N GLY A 736 13.45 -5.29 1.85
CA GLY A 736 14.29 -4.42 2.67
C GLY A 736 13.52 -3.61 3.71
N GLY A 737 12.22 -3.89 3.91
CA GLY A 737 11.31 -3.15 4.81
C GLY A 737 9.98 -2.74 4.17
N GLY A 738 9.57 -3.39 3.08
CA GLY A 738 8.36 -3.09 2.30
C GLY A 738 8.55 -3.42 0.82
N PRO A 739 7.55 -3.98 0.12
CA PRO A 739 6.13 -3.81 0.39
C PRO A 739 5.53 -4.76 1.43
N GLY A 740 4.32 -4.42 1.89
CA GLY A 740 3.48 -5.31 2.68
C GLY A 740 2.04 -5.28 2.17
N MET A 741 1.26 -6.27 2.62
CA MET A 741 -0.20 -6.28 2.60
C MET A 741 -0.68 -6.81 3.94
N GLY A 742 -1.75 -6.20 4.46
CA GLY A 742 -2.32 -6.45 5.79
C GLY A 742 -3.82 -6.73 5.76
N PRO A 743 -4.33 -7.63 4.92
CA PRO A 743 -5.77 -7.87 4.82
C PRO A 743 -6.36 -8.26 6.18
N ILE A 744 -7.61 -7.86 6.41
CA ILE A 744 -8.35 -8.22 7.62
C ILE A 744 -9.43 -9.25 7.31
N GLY A 745 -9.46 -10.34 8.07
CA GLY A 745 -10.60 -11.25 8.15
C GLY A 745 -11.49 -10.84 9.32
N VAL A 746 -12.82 -10.90 9.14
CA VAL A 746 -13.79 -10.49 10.14
C VAL A 746 -14.94 -11.48 10.31
N ALA A 747 -15.47 -11.57 11.53
CA ALA A 747 -16.68 -12.28 11.84
C ALA A 747 -17.90 -11.64 11.14
N ALA A 748 -18.97 -12.42 10.98
CA ALA A 748 -20.12 -12.03 10.15
C ALA A 748 -20.77 -10.70 10.57
N HIS A 749 -20.83 -10.40 11.88
CA HIS A 749 -21.43 -9.15 12.38
C HIS A 749 -20.57 -7.92 12.12
N LEU A 750 -19.28 -8.07 11.80
CA LEU A 750 -18.35 -6.99 11.48
C LEU A 750 -18.24 -6.73 9.96
N ALA A 751 -18.64 -7.69 9.12
CA ALA A 751 -18.54 -7.60 7.66
C ALA A 751 -19.17 -6.33 7.05
N PRO A 752 -20.35 -5.83 7.50
CA PRO A 752 -20.96 -4.61 6.95
C PRO A 752 -20.14 -3.33 7.15
N PHE A 753 -19.14 -3.35 8.03
CA PHE A 753 -18.32 -2.18 8.38
C PHE A 753 -16.92 -2.21 7.75
N LEU A 754 -16.63 -3.22 6.93
CA LEU A 754 -15.38 -3.30 6.18
C LEU A 754 -15.15 -2.05 5.32
N PRO A 755 -13.88 -1.65 5.10
CA PRO A 755 -13.60 -0.41 4.39
C PRO A 755 -14.04 -0.48 2.92
N GLY A 756 -14.71 0.59 2.47
CA GLY A 756 -15.00 0.85 1.05
C GLY A 756 -14.01 1.83 0.42
N HIS A 757 -14.27 2.26 -0.81
CA HIS A 757 -13.50 3.27 -1.53
C HIS A 757 -14.44 4.29 -2.19
N PRO A 758 -14.14 5.60 -2.20
CA PRO A 758 -15.06 6.62 -2.75
C PRO A 758 -15.31 6.53 -4.27
N LEU A 759 -14.55 5.70 -4.99
CA LEU A 759 -14.59 5.60 -6.46
C LEU A 759 -14.91 4.19 -7.00
N VAL A 760 -14.90 3.15 -6.14
CA VAL A 760 -14.95 1.74 -6.56
C VAL A 760 -16.06 1.00 -5.85
#